data_AF-A0A665TRI9-F1
#
_entry.id   AF-A0A665TRI9-F1
#
_cell.length_a   1.000
_cell.length_b   1.000
_cell.length_c   1.000
_cell.angle_alpha   90.00
_cell.angle_beta   90.00
_cell.angle_gamma   90.00
#
_symmetry.space_group_name_H-M   'P 1'
#
loop_
_entity.id
_entity.type
_entity.pdbx_description
1 polymer ?
#
loop_
_entity_poly.entity_id
_entity_poly.type
_entity_poly.pdbx_seq_one_letter_code
_entity_poly.pdbx_strand_id
1 'polypeptide(L)'
;MANIHIGSFNINGARSEAKRAAAFKLFEIKKLDVVFIQETHSTPEIEGNWKKEWPGGVFLSHKRSNSAGVGVLLSRTFSPRSVEVEHILSGHILKVMALYENVKMAFICIYAPVLSTERMEFLDVLCKTLSDCAEEYLFLGGDFNCTEDDRSDRNHLEPHPASSARLKRLMETHELKDVWRGFNVRDRQFTWTHFKDDSVSLARLDRFYCFKHHFSIFKSCHIVPVGLSDHSLVHCCFFIQNVKTPSAYWHFNTALLSDSSFREAFRVLWSSHRERKSTFSSVQQWWEWGKTLTKQFCQQYTCNVTKHIIRSLQDLETEVQTLLDCTGDQGCVEALRSKKAALANLLGVTAQGALVRSRFMNASLMDAPSQFFFGLERRNGQRKIIHSLRSDDGSPVEDAREIRRFATQFYQELYRKELVEDPELAAAFLSSLPQVTAASNTMLEAPLTVEELNAALMSLASGKAPGIDGLPVDFYKAFWSELGPDMLQVFQESLRTGLLPQSCRRAVITLLPKKGDLQDLRNWRPVSLLCGDYKVLAKALARRLREVMAEVVHVDQSYCVPGRTISDNVTLIRHVLELSGSLDMDTGLISIDQEKAFDRVEHRYLWQTLGAFGFGPGFIAGIQVLYRDVASILKINGGLAAPFSVQRGVRQGCPLSGMLYSLAIEPLLHRLRGGAGGSGLPWMSRSSEAVGVR
;
A
#
# COMPACT_ATOMS: atom_id res chain seq x y z
N MET A 1 20.26 -3.71 5.32
CA MET A 1 20.64 -4.47 4.11
C MET A 1 19.53 -5.46 3.85
N ALA A 2 18.85 -5.38 2.71
CA ALA A 2 17.74 -6.28 2.41
C ALA A 2 18.23 -7.45 1.54
N ASN A 3 17.83 -8.67 1.90
CA ASN A 3 17.99 -9.83 1.04
C ASN A 3 16.92 -9.76 -0.05
N ILE A 4 17.31 -10.00 -1.30
CA ILE A 4 16.41 -10.13 -2.44
C ILE A 4 16.34 -11.61 -2.81
N HIS A 5 15.13 -12.10 -3.06
CA HIS A 5 14.87 -13.48 -3.41
C HIS A 5 14.46 -13.61 -4.87
N ILE A 6 15.15 -14.44 -5.64
CA ILE A 6 14.80 -14.75 -7.04
C ILE A 6 14.50 -16.23 -7.20
N GLY A 7 13.46 -16.56 -7.98
CA GLY A 7 13.10 -17.95 -8.27
C GLY A 7 13.02 -18.23 -9.77
N SER A 8 13.28 -19.47 -10.19
CA SER A 8 13.00 -19.98 -11.53
C SER A 8 12.11 -21.20 -11.46
N PHE A 9 11.02 -21.21 -12.22
CA PHE A 9 10.02 -22.25 -12.18
C PHE A 9 9.39 -22.51 -13.54
N ASN A 10 9.64 -23.70 -14.10
CA ASN A 10 8.87 -24.22 -15.21
C ASN A 10 7.48 -24.64 -14.71
N ILE A 11 6.45 -23.90 -15.11
CA ILE A 11 5.08 -24.08 -14.60
C ILE A 11 4.31 -25.18 -15.35
N ASN A 12 4.84 -25.66 -16.49
CA ASN A 12 4.19 -26.63 -17.35
C ASN A 12 2.74 -26.21 -17.70
N GLY A 13 2.60 -25.03 -18.28
CA GLY A 13 1.33 -24.42 -18.67
C GLY A 13 0.56 -23.74 -17.54
N ALA A 14 0.14 -22.49 -17.76
CA ALA A 14 -0.55 -21.67 -16.76
C ALA A 14 -1.77 -20.91 -17.33
N ARG A 15 -2.53 -21.56 -18.22
CA ARG A 15 -3.78 -21.01 -18.77
C ARG A 15 -4.94 -21.00 -17.77
N SER A 16 -4.94 -21.91 -16.79
CA SER A 16 -5.96 -21.97 -15.73
C SER A 16 -5.72 -20.91 -14.65
N GLU A 17 -6.77 -20.17 -14.27
CA GLU A 17 -6.76 -19.22 -13.14
C GLU A 17 -6.35 -19.91 -11.84
N ALA A 18 -6.87 -21.12 -11.58
CA ALA A 18 -6.55 -21.88 -10.37
C ALA A 18 -5.05 -22.22 -10.29
N LYS A 19 -4.44 -22.61 -11.42
CA LYS A 19 -3.02 -22.94 -11.47
C LYS A 19 -2.14 -21.70 -11.31
N ARG A 20 -2.51 -20.56 -11.92
CA ARG A 20 -1.83 -19.28 -11.71
C ARG A 20 -1.91 -18.82 -10.26
N ALA A 21 -3.09 -18.89 -9.65
CA ALA A 21 -3.27 -18.52 -8.25
C ALA A 21 -2.44 -19.39 -7.30
N ALA A 22 -2.36 -20.70 -7.55
CA ALA A 22 -1.51 -21.61 -6.78
C ALA A 22 -0.02 -21.26 -6.92
N ALA A 23 0.44 -20.98 -8.14
CA ALA A 23 1.82 -20.55 -8.40
C ALA A 23 2.14 -19.19 -7.73
N PHE A 24 1.28 -18.19 -7.87
CA PHE A 24 1.44 -16.91 -7.19
C PHE A 24 1.47 -17.06 -5.68
N LYS A 25 0.64 -17.97 -5.13
CA LYS A 25 0.66 -18.24 -3.70
C LYS A 25 1.96 -18.89 -3.25
N LEU A 26 2.51 -19.82 -4.03
CA LEU A 26 3.83 -20.39 -3.81
C LEU A 26 4.90 -19.28 -3.77
N PHE A 27 4.88 -18.36 -4.74
CA PHE A 27 5.85 -17.26 -4.81
C PHE A 27 5.76 -16.33 -3.60
N GLU A 28 4.55 -16.04 -3.12
CA GLU A 28 4.34 -15.28 -1.86
C GLU A 28 4.89 -16.01 -0.64
N ILE A 29 4.63 -17.32 -0.51
CA ILE A 29 5.08 -18.13 0.63
C ILE A 29 6.61 -18.19 0.66
N LYS A 30 7.25 -18.36 -0.50
CA LYS A 30 8.70 -18.36 -0.67
C LYS A 30 9.31 -16.95 -0.69
N LYS A 31 8.48 -15.91 -0.58
CA LYS A 31 8.86 -14.49 -0.54
C LYS A 31 9.72 -14.07 -1.73
N LEU A 32 9.38 -14.54 -2.93
CA LEU A 32 10.12 -14.22 -4.13
C LEU A 32 9.87 -12.76 -4.56
N ASP A 33 10.95 -12.03 -4.80
CA ASP A 33 10.96 -10.67 -5.31
C ASP A 33 10.97 -10.62 -6.84
N VAL A 34 11.68 -11.57 -7.45
CA VAL A 34 11.74 -11.76 -8.90
C VAL A 34 11.48 -13.22 -9.22
N VAL A 35 10.66 -13.51 -10.23
CA VAL A 35 10.33 -14.89 -10.63
C VAL A 35 10.50 -15.05 -12.13
N PHE A 36 11.35 -15.99 -12.52
CA PHE A 36 11.46 -16.50 -13.88
C PHE A 36 10.49 -17.65 -14.02
N ILE A 37 9.65 -17.59 -15.03
CA ILE A 37 8.65 -18.61 -15.29
C ILE A 37 8.83 -19.11 -16.72
N GLN A 38 8.84 -20.44 -16.87
CA GLN A 38 8.94 -21.13 -18.17
C GLN A 38 7.66 -21.91 -18.45
N GLU A 39 7.44 -22.24 -19.72
CA GLU A 39 6.22 -22.89 -20.22
C GLU A 39 4.94 -22.18 -19.76
N THR A 40 4.90 -20.85 -19.88
CA THR A 40 3.73 -20.04 -19.49
C THR A 40 2.45 -20.49 -20.21
N HIS A 41 2.60 -20.95 -21.46
CA HIS A 41 1.53 -21.14 -22.46
C HIS A 41 0.65 -19.89 -22.60
N SER A 42 1.24 -18.74 -22.29
CA SER A 42 0.58 -17.45 -22.34
C SER A 42 0.47 -16.96 -23.77
N THR A 43 -0.61 -16.27 -24.05
CA THR A 43 -0.88 -15.59 -25.31
C THR A 43 -1.20 -14.13 -25.02
N PRO A 44 -1.14 -13.23 -26.03
CA PRO A 44 -1.52 -11.83 -25.85
C PRO A 44 -2.93 -11.66 -25.26
N GLU A 45 -3.86 -12.57 -25.58
CA GLU A 45 -5.25 -12.49 -25.12
C GLU A 45 -5.37 -12.72 -23.61
N ILE A 46 -4.55 -13.61 -23.03
CA ILE A 46 -4.62 -13.94 -21.60
C ILE A 46 -3.63 -13.16 -20.75
N GLU A 47 -2.69 -12.42 -21.33
CA GLU A 47 -1.72 -11.59 -20.61
C GLU A 47 -2.40 -10.59 -19.66
N GLY A 48 -3.56 -10.04 -20.06
CA GLY A 48 -4.37 -9.18 -19.20
C GLY A 48 -4.79 -9.84 -17.88
N ASN A 49 -5.03 -11.16 -17.89
CA ASN A 49 -5.37 -11.92 -16.68
C ASN A 49 -4.17 -12.02 -15.74
N TRP A 50 -2.97 -12.29 -16.27
CA TRP A 50 -1.74 -12.32 -15.48
C TRP A 50 -1.50 -10.97 -14.77
N LYS A 51 -1.66 -9.86 -15.50
CA LYS A 51 -1.52 -8.51 -14.95
C LYS A 51 -2.57 -8.16 -13.90
N LYS A 52 -3.76 -8.74 -13.99
CA LYS A 52 -4.85 -8.55 -13.03
C LYS A 52 -4.64 -9.37 -11.75
N GLU A 53 -4.09 -10.57 -11.89
CA GLU A 53 -3.96 -11.54 -10.81
C GLU A 53 -2.66 -11.40 -10.01
N TRP A 54 -1.56 -10.93 -10.64
CA TRP A 54 -0.30 -10.68 -9.97
C TRP A 54 -0.12 -9.18 -9.64
N PRO A 55 0.07 -8.80 -8.36
CA PRO A 55 0.08 -7.39 -7.94
C PRO A 55 1.35 -6.60 -8.32
N GLY A 56 2.28 -7.19 -9.06
CA GLY A 56 3.56 -6.58 -9.42
C GLY A 56 3.81 -6.49 -10.93
N GLY A 57 5.08 -6.40 -11.32
CA GLY A 57 5.47 -6.38 -12.73
C GLY A 57 5.23 -7.74 -13.40
N VAL A 58 4.67 -7.74 -14.61
CA VAL A 58 4.46 -8.95 -15.42
C VAL A 58 4.98 -8.66 -16.81
N PHE A 59 5.99 -9.43 -17.24
CA PHE A 59 6.59 -9.35 -18.56
C PHE A 59 6.62 -10.76 -19.15
N LEU A 60 5.95 -10.98 -20.28
CA LEU A 60 5.80 -12.30 -20.89
C LEU A 60 6.29 -12.26 -22.34
N SER A 61 7.02 -13.28 -22.76
CA SER A 61 7.35 -13.55 -24.16
C SER A 61 6.58 -14.78 -24.61
N HIS A 62 5.68 -14.60 -25.57
CA HIS A 62 4.76 -15.63 -26.04
C HIS A 62 5.35 -16.43 -27.20
N LYS A 63 4.96 -17.71 -27.34
CA LYS A 63 5.15 -18.50 -28.57
C LYS A 63 3.79 -18.73 -29.23
N ARG A 64 3.74 -18.82 -30.56
CA ARG A 64 2.49 -19.13 -31.30
C ARG A 64 1.96 -20.54 -31.01
N SER A 65 2.82 -21.47 -30.58
CA SER A 65 2.47 -22.84 -30.23
C SER A 65 1.79 -22.94 -28.86
N ASN A 66 0.99 -23.98 -28.65
CA ASN A 66 0.38 -24.32 -27.35
C ASN A 66 1.38 -24.87 -26.31
N SER A 67 2.67 -24.92 -26.66
CA SER A 67 3.80 -25.32 -25.83
C SER A 67 4.88 -24.23 -25.89
N ALA A 68 5.51 -23.91 -24.76
CA ALA A 68 6.48 -22.82 -24.54
C ALA A 68 5.92 -21.45 -24.13
N GLY A 69 6.83 -20.51 -23.88
CA GLY A 69 6.58 -19.17 -23.35
C GLY A 69 7.38 -18.92 -22.08
N VAL A 70 8.01 -17.75 -21.98
CA VAL A 70 8.82 -17.36 -20.83
C VAL A 70 8.30 -16.07 -20.22
N GLY A 71 8.54 -15.86 -18.93
CA GLY A 71 8.12 -14.66 -18.23
C GLY A 71 9.07 -14.25 -17.12
N VAL A 72 9.11 -12.95 -16.85
CA VAL A 72 9.72 -12.36 -15.67
C VAL A 72 8.64 -11.63 -14.89
N LEU A 73 8.41 -12.05 -13.66
CA LEU A 73 7.48 -11.43 -12.73
C LEU A 73 8.27 -10.68 -11.65
N LEU A 74 7.91 -9.43 -11.40
CA LEU A 74 8.46 -8.64 -10.30
C LEU A 74 7.41 -8.53 -9.21
N SER A 75 7.77 -8.75 -7.95
CA SER A 75 6.84 -8.59 -6.83
C SER A 75 6.49 -7.12 -6.59
N ARG A 76 5.42 -6.84 -5.86
CA ARG A 76 5.09 -5.46 -5.45
C ARG A 76 6.15 -4.83 -4.52
N THR A 77 6.97 -5.64 -3.86
CA THR A 77 8.05 -5.16 -2.98
C THR A 77 9.32 -4.85 -3.75
N PHE A 78 9.48 -5.41 -4.95
CA PHE A 78 10.58 -5.15 -5.86
C PHE A 78 10.15 -4.17 -6.97
N SER A 79 10.35 -2.88 -6.71
CA SER A 79 9.97 -1.79 -7.64
C SER A 79 11.20 -1.07 -8.19
N PRO A 80 11.76 -1.50 -9.35
CA PRO A 80 12.85 -0.78 -10.02
C PRO A 80 12.40 0.60 -10.54
N ARG A 81 13.36 1.52 -10.68
CA ARG A 81 13.19 2.88 -11.22
C ARG A 81 12.79 2.86 -12.68
N SER A 82 13.45 2.02 -13.48
CA SER A 82 13.10 1.76 -14.87
C SER A 82 13.18 0.27 -15.17
N VAL A 83 12.41 -0.15 -16.17
CA VAL A 83 12.45 -1.50 -16.72
C VAL A 83 12.44 -1.40 -18.23
N GLU A 84 13.40 -2.04 -18.87
CA GLU A 84 13.46 -2.23 -20.33
C GLU A 84 13.32 -3.73 -20.62
N VAL A 85 12.53 -4.06 -21.63
CA VAL A 85 12.16 -5.43 -21.95
C VAL A 85 12.54 -5.72 -23.39
N GLU A 86 13.36 -6.75 -23.58
CA GLU A 86 13.84 -7.20 -24.89
C GLU A 86 13.40 -8.64 -25.14
N HIS A 87 12.63 -8.84 -26.21
CA HIS A 87 12.20 -10.15 -26.67
C HIS A 87 13.24 -10.73 -27.63
N ILE A 88 14.33 -11.27 -27.07
CA ILE A 88 15.47 -11.77 -27.84
C ILE A 88 15.07 -12.93 -28.76
N LEU A 89 14.34 -13.91 -28.21
CA LEU A 89 13.81 -15.03 -28.99
C LEU A 89 12.41 -15.37 -28.47
N SER A 90 11.39 -15.11 -29.29
CA SER A 90 9.98 -15.23 -28.91
C SER A 90 9.66 -16.58 -28.25
N GLY A 91 9.18 -16.52 -27.01
CA GLY A 91 8.81 -17.69 -26.22
C GLY A 91 9.97 -18.49 -25.61
N HIS A 92 11.23 -18.10 -25.84
CA HIS A 92 12.42 -18.85 -25.45
C HIS A 92 13.45 -18.02 -24.68
N ILE A 93 13.68 -16.75 -25.02
CA ILE A 93 14.61 -15.85 -24.32
C ILE A 93 13.93 -14.50 -24.11
N LEU A 94 13.77 -14.11 -22.85
CA LEU A 94 13.28 -12.79 -22.45
C LEU A 94 14.32 -12.13 -21.55
N LYS A 95 14.81 -10.97 -21.98
CA LYS A 95 15.73 -10.14 -21.22
C LYS A 95 14.96 -8.95 -20.64
N VAL A 96 15.07 -8.75 -19.33
CA VAL A 96 14.48 -7.64 -18.60
C VAL A 96 15.60 -6.91 -17.88
N MET A 97 15.91 -5.70 -18.35
CA MET A 97 16.87 -4.82 -17.71
C MET A 97 16.14 -3.98 -16.68
N ALA A 98 16.57 -4.04 -15.42
CA ALA A 98 15.96 -3.30 -14.33
C ALA A 98 17.00 -2.39 -13.67
N LEU A 99 16.73 -1.08 -13.64
CA LEU A 99 17.48 -0.14 -12.82
C LEU A 99 16.83 -0.10 -11.44
N TYR A 100 17.37 -0.85 -10.48
CA TYR A 100 16.86 -0.85 -9.11
C TYR A 100 17.76 0.02 -8.23
N GLU A 101 17.19 1.13 -7.74
CA GLU A 101 17.96 2.23 -7.15
C GLU A 101 19.06 2.74 -8.11
N ASN A 102 20.34 2.56 -7.77
CA ASN A 102 21.48 2.93 -8.62
C ASN A 102 22.18 1.69 -9.21
N VAL A 103 21.52 0.52 -9.19
CA VAL A 103 22.10 -0.75 -9.62
C VAL A 103 21.34 -1.28 -10.83
N LYS A 104 22.07 -1.53 -11.92
CA LYS A 104 21.54 -2.18 -13.12
C LYS A 104 21.60 -3.69 -12.98
N MET A 105 20.48 -4.36 -13.24
CA MET A 105 20.35 -5.81 -13.19
C MET A 105 19.79 -6.33 -14.51
N ALA A 106 20.43 -7.36 -15.06
CA ALA A 106 20.00 -8.07 -16.26
C ALA A 106 19.32 -9.37 -15.86
N PHE A 107 18.01 -9.44 -15.99
CA PHE A 107 17.22 -10.64 -15.75
C PHE A 107 16.94 -11.34 -17.08
N ILE A 108 17.62 -12.46 -17.34
CA ILE A 108 17.46 -13.24 -18.57
C ILE A 108 16.77 -14.56 -18.25
N CYS A 109 15.48 -14.63 -18.57
CA CYS A 109 14.66 -15.83 -18.38
C CYS A 109 14.66 -16.66 -19.67
N ILE A 110 14.97 -17.95 -19.55
CA ILE A 110 15.08 -18.84 -20.69
C ILE A 110 14.22 -20.10 -20.61
N TYR A 111 13.85 -20.62 -21.78
CA TYR A 111 13.30 -21.95 -21.98
C TYR A 111 13.89 -22.52 -23.27
N ALA A 112 14.90 -23.38 -23.17
CA ALA A 112 15.58 -23.93 -24.33
C ALA A 112 14.68 -24.93 -25.09
N PRO A 113 14.74 -25.02 -26.42
CA PRO A 113 13.99 -26.02 -27.19
C PRO A 113 14.33 -27.47 -26.81
N VAL A 114 13.32 -28.35 -26.87
CA VAL A 114 13.49 -29.81 -26.67
C VAL A 114 14.23 -30.45 -27.84
N LEU A 115 13.92 -30.01 -29.08
CA LEU A 115 14.60 -30.48 -30.28
C LEU A 115 16.05 -30.00 -30.31
N SER A 116 16.98 -30.91 -30.55
CA SER A 116 18.41 -30.64 -30.41
C SER A 116 18.95 -29.62 -31.41
N THR A 117 18.46 -29.61 -32.65
CA THR A 117 18.87 -28.66 -33.69
C THR A 117 18.48 -27.23 -33.31
N GLU A 118 17.21 -27.01 -32.92
CA GLU A 118 16.71 -25.73 -32.44
C GLU A 118 17.45 -25.28 -31.16
N ARG A 119 17.80 -26.22 -30.27
CA ARG A 119 18.54 -25.91 -29.05
C ARG A 119 19.95 -25.40 -29.34
N MET A 120 20.62 -25.90 -30.38
CA MET A 120 21.95 -25.41 -30.76
C MET A 120 21.89 -23.96 -31.26
N GLU A 121 20.94 -23.63 -32.13
CA GLU A 121 20.71 -22.26 -32.60
C GLU A 121 20.34 -21.32 -31.44
N PHE A 122 19.48 -21.79 -30.53
CA PHE A 122 19.13 -21.09 -29.31
C PHE A 122 20.37 -20.73 -28.46
N LEU A 123 21.30 -21.67 -28.28
CA LEU A 123 22.53 -21.42 -27.50
C LEU A 123 23.44 -20.39 -28.18
N ASP A 124 23.45 -20.34 -29.51
CA ASP A 124 24.22 -19.34 -30.27
C ASP A 124 23.61 -17.94 -30.14
N VAL A 125 22.28 -17.83 -30.13
CA VAL A 125 21.59 -16.57 -29.81
C VAL A 125 21.89 -16.12 -28.38
N LEU A 126 21.82 -17.03 -27.41
CA LEU A 126 22.10 -16.73 -26.00
C LEU A 126 23.54 -16.23 -25.80
N CYS A 127 24.52 -16.85 -26.46
CA CYS A 127 25.92 -16.43 -26.45
C CYS A 127 26.09 -14.96 -26.90
N LYS A 128 25.42 -14.58 -28.00
CA LYS A 128 25.43 -13.18 -28.47
C LYS A 128 24.80 -12.24 -27.46
N THR A 129 23.64 -12.58 -26.90
CA THR A 129 22.95 -11.76 -25.89
C THR A 129 23.81 -11.53 -24.64
N LEU A 130 24.60 -12.50 -24.22
CA LEU A 130 25.50 -12.36 -23.07
C LEU A 130 26.71 -11.46 -23.38
N SER A 131 27.12 -11.35 -24.63
CA SER A 131 28.19 -10.44 -25.05
C SER A 131 27.79 -8.98 -24.88
N ASP A 132 26.49 -8.68 -24.92
CA ASP A 132 25.92 -7.34 -24.75
C ASP A 132 25.72 -6.94 -23.27
N CYS A 133 26.03 -7.85 -22.32
CA CYS A 133 25.93 -7.61 -20.88
C CYS A 133 27.33 -7.41 -20.31
N ALA A 134 27.68 -6.18 -19.91
CA ALA A 134 29.05 -5.85 -19.49
C ALA A 134 29.15 -5.21 -18.10
N GLU A 135 28.17 -4.40 -17.69
CA GLU A 135 28.24 -3.61 -16.44
C GLU A 135 27.17 -4.03 -15.41
N GLU A 136 26.24 -4.90 -15.80
CA GLU A 136 25.08 -5.25 -14.99
C GLU A 136 25.26 -6.51 -14.16
N TYR A 137 24.56 -6.57 -13.03
CA TYR A 137 24.41 -7.83 -12.31
C TYR A 137 23.53 -8.79 -13.13
N LEU A 138 24.17 -9.84 -13.65
CA LEU A 138 23.52 -10.86 -14.46
C LEU A 138 22.82 -11.92 -13.61
N PHE A 139 21.54 -12.13 -13.91
CA PHE A 139 20.72 -13.23 -13.44
C PHE A 139 20.19 -13.97 -14.67
N LEU A 140 20.96 -14.94 -15.16
CA LEU A 140 20.54 -15.83 -16.24
C LEU A 140 19.91 -17.08 -15.63
N GLY A 141 18.67 -17.41 -15.97
CA GLY A 141 18.07 -18.61 -15.41
C GLY A 141 16.84 -19.10 -16.16
N GLY A 142 16.47 -20.34 -15.88
CA GLY A 142 15.39 -21.03 -16.58
C GLY A 142 15.72 -22.47 -16.88
N ASP A 143 14.97 -23.04 -17.81
CA ASP A 143 15.09 -24.44 -18.23
C ASP A 143 16.00 -24.53 -19.46
N PHE A 144 17.14 -25.22 -19.31
CA PHE A 144 18.14 -25.38 -20.36
C PHE A 144 17.89 -26.61 -21.23
N ASN A 145 16.95 -27.49 -20.88
CA ASN A 145 16.66 -28.76 -21.58
C ASN A 145 17.91 -29.63 -21.91
N CYS A 146 19.01 -29.40 -21.19
CA CYS A 146 20.26 -30.16 -21.27
C CYS A 146 21.04 -29.97 -19.96
N THR A 147 22.00 -30.86 -19.71
CA THR A 147 22.78 -30.89 -18.47
C THR A 147 24.27 -30.66 -18.70
N GLU A 148 24.96 -30.13 -17.69
CA GLU A 148 26.42 -29.97 -17.71
C GLU A 148 27.12 -31.32 -17.47
N ASP A 149 26.72 -32.08 -16.46
CA ASP A 149 27.35 -33.36 -16.13
C ASP A 149 26.31 -34.44 -15.86
N ASP A 150 26.18 -35.40 -16.78
CA ASP A 150 25.23 -36.51 -16.72
C ASP A 150 25.32 -37.31 -15.42
N ARG A 151 26.52 -37.45 -14.83
CA ARG A 151 26.70 -38.21 -13.59
C ARG A 151 26.10 -37.51 -12.38
N SER A 152 26.21 -36.18 -12.36
CA SER A 152 25.86 -35.35 -11.21
C SER A 152 24.50 -34.66 -11.37
N ASP A 153 24.04 -34.48 -12.60
CA ASP A 153 22.84 -33.74 -12.98
C ASP A 153 21.73 -34.63 -13.56
N ARG A 154 21.97 -35.93 -13.78
CA ARG A 154 20.94 -36.91 -14.20
C ARG A 154 21.04 -38.23 -13.44
N ASN A 155 20.00 -39.04 -13.52
CA ASN A 155 20.03 -40.47 -13.14
C ASN A 155 20.14 -41.42 -14.36
N HIS A 156 20.24 -40.86 -15.57
CA HIS A 156 20.46 -41.54 -16.86
C HIS A 156 21.43 -40.71 -17.72
N LEU A 157 21.96 -41.26 -18.81
CA LEU A 157 22.84 -40.53 -19.73
C LEU A 157 22.17 -39.29 -20.36
N GLU A 158 22.93 -38.27 -20.73
CA GLU A 158 22.43 -37.11 -21.47
C GLU A 158 22.01 -37.51 -22.88
N PRO A 159 20.74 -37.27 -23.26
CA PRO A 159 20.24 -37.59 -24.58
C PRO A 159 20.96 -36.86 -25.71
N HIS A 160 21.59 -35.70 -25.45
CA HIS A 160 22.29 -34.94 -26.47
C HIS A 160 23.64 -34.34 -25.99
N PRO A 161 24.74 -35.10 -26.05
CA PRO A 161 26.06 -34.67 -25.60
C PRO A 161 26.59 -33.38 -26.25
N ALA A 162 26.24 -33.13 -27.53
CA ALA A 162 26.67 -31.92 -28.23
C ALA A 162 26.04 -30.64 -27.63
N SER A 163 24.81 -30.72 -27.10
CA SER A 163 24.17 -29.58 -26.41
C SER A 163 24.88 -29.28 -25.09
N SER A 164 25.24 -30.32 -24.34
CA SER A 164 26.04 -30.20 -23.12
C SER A 164 27.41 -29.56 -23.39
N ALA A 165 28.12 -30.02 -24.42
CA ALA A 165 29.41 -29.45 -24.82
C ALA A 165 29.31 -27.98 -25.24
N ARG A 166 28.23 -27.60 -25.96
CA ARG A 166 27.98 -26.20 -26.36
C ARG A 166 27.69 -25.32 -25.14
N LEU A 167 26.87 -25.80 -24.20
CA LEU A 167 26.58 -25.08 -22.96
C LEU A 167 27.85 -24.84 -22.14
N LYS A 168 28.71 -25.86 -21.98
CA LYS A 168 30.01 -25.72 -21.30
C LYS A 168 30.89 -24.65 -21.95
N ARG A 169 31.00 -24.66 -23.28
CA ARG A 169 31.76 -23.64 -24.02
C ARG A 169 31.19 -22.24 -23.80
N LEU A 170 29.87 -22.07 -23.79
CA LEU A 170 29.21 -20.79 -23.50
C LEU A 170 29.56 -20.31 -22.08
N MET A 171 29.53 -21.22 -21.10
CA MET A 171 29.91 -20.89 -19.72
C MET A 171 31.38 -20.48 -19.61
N GLU A 172 32.29 -21.20 -20.27
CA GLU A 172 33.72 -20.86 -20.31
C GLU A 172 33.96 -19.50 -20.96
N THR A 173 33.28 -19.22 -22.08
CA THR A 173 33.44 -17.98 -22.86
C THR A 173 33.01 -16.74 -22.07
N HIS A 174 31.91 -16.83 -21.31
CA HIS A 174 31.35 -15.71 -20.54
C HIS A 174 31.69 -15.76 -19.05
N GLU A 175 32.62 -16.64 -18.64
CA GLU A 175 32.96 -16.90 -17.24
C GLU A 175 31.73 -17.05 -16.34
N LEU A 176 30.74 -17.83 -16.78
CA LEU A 176 29.53 -18.07 -16.01
C LEU A 176 29.78 -19.07 -14.90
N LYS A 177 29.13 -18.83 -13.76
CA LYS A 177 29.10 -19.75 -12.62
C LYS A 177 27.67 -20.19 -12.34
N ASP A 178 27.45 -21.50 -12.32
CA ASP A 178 26.22 -22.12 -11.82
C ASP A 178 26.09 -21.79 -10.33
N VAL A 179 25.02 -21.06 -9.99
CA VAL A 179 24.80 -20.58 -8.62
C VAL A 179 24.54 -21.74 -7.67
N TRP A 180 23.72 -22.73 -8.07
CA TRP A 180 23.39 -23.88 -7.21
C TRP A 180 24.61 -24.77 -6.99
N ARG A 181 25.33 -25.13 -8.07
CA ARG A 181 26.54 -25.96 -7.97
C ARG A 181 27.65 -25.27 -7.17
N GLY A 182 27.68 -23.92 -7.19
CA GLY A 182 28.59 -23.12 -6.38
C GLY A 182 28.39 -23.26 -4.86
N PHE A 183 27.17 -23.54 -4.40
CA PHE A 183 26.87 -23.82 -2.99
C PHE A 183 26.81 -25.31 -2.65
N ASN A 184 26.49 -26.16 -3.63
CA ASN A 184 26.21 -27.59 -3.45
C ASN A 184 27.16 -28.43 -4.31
N VAL A 185 28.47 -28.33 -4.04
CA VAL A 185 29.52 -28.87 -4.92
C VAL A 185 29.40 -30.38 -5.10
N ARG A 186 29.13 -31.11 -4.00
CA ARG A 186 29.10 -32.58 -3.95
C ARG A 186 27.69 -33.17 -3.96
N ASP A 187 26.68 -32.34 -3.88
CA ASP A 187 25.31 -32.81 -3.74
C ASP A 187 24.72 -33.14 -5.13
N ARG A 188 23.80 -34.09 -5.14
CA ARG A 188 22.99 -34.45 -6.31
C ARG A 188 21.54 -34.13 -5.98
N GLN A 189 20.95 -33.23 -6.74
CA GLN A 189 19.55 -32.87 -6.64
C GLN A 189 19.04 -32.51 -8.03
N PHE A 190 17.80 -32.87 -8.33
CA PHE A 190 17.22 -32.75 -9.67
C PHE A 190 16.08 -31.74 -9.66
N THR A 191 15.85 -31.08 -10.80
CA THR A 191 14.74 -30.13 -10.92
C THR A 191 13.56 -30.74 -11.65
N TRP A 192 13.80 -31.66 -12.59
CA TRP A 192 12.77 -32.33 -13.38
C TRP A 192 12.57 -33.78 -12.95
N THR A 193 11.31 -34.21 -12.88
CA THR A 193 10.90 -35.57 -12.56
C THR A 193 9.88 -36.08 -13.55
N HIS A 194 10.21 -37.14 -14.30
CA HIS A 194 9.26 -37.79 -15.19
C HIS A 194 9.01 -39.23 -14.79
N PHE A 195 7.72 -39.56 -14.69
CA PHE A 195 7.25 -40.91 -14.38
C PHE A 195 6.91 -41.63 -15.67
N LYS A 196 7.57 -42.76 -15.93
CA LYS A 196 7.24 -43.66 -17.03
C LYS A 196 7.11 -45.08 -16.48
N ASP A 197 5.88 -45.58 -16.45
CA ASP A 197 5.52 -46.88 -15.84
C ASP A 197 6.04 -46.96 -14.38
N ASP A 198 6.93 -47.90 -14.09
CA ASP A 198 7.59 -48.12 -12.80
C ASP A 198 8.97 -47.41 -12.68
N SER A 199 9.39 -46.67 -13.71
CA SER A 199 10.67 -45.98 -13.73
C SER A 199 10.53 -44.47 -13.55
N VAL A 200 11.54 -43.86 -12.91
CA VAL A 200 11.62 -42.41 -12.70
C VAL A 200 12.86 -41.87 -13.40
N SER A 201 12.65 -40.93 -14.32
CA SER A 201 13.73 -40.17 -14.95
C SER A 201 13.91 -38.84 -14.23
N LEU A 202 15.14 -38.54 -13.84
CA LEU A 202 15.50 -37.35 -13.07
C LEU A 202 16.62 -36.57 -13.77
N ALA A 203 16.43 -35.26 -13.89
CA ALA A 203 17.43 -34.36 -14.47
C ALA A 203 17.41 -32.97 -13.82
N ARG A 204 18.57 -32.31 -13.74
CA ARG A 204 18.72 -30.91 -13.31
C ARG A 204 18.77 -29.99 -14.53
N LEU A 205 17.58 -29.67 -15.03
CA LEU A 205 17.39 -28.87 -16.25
C LEU A 205 17.27 -27.36 -15.94
N ASP A 206 16.73 -27.02 -14.78
CA ASP A 206 16.49 -25.65 -14.36
C ASP A 206 17.68 -25.12 -13.55
N ARG A 207 18.22 -23.96 -13.95
CA ARG A 207 19.45 -23.41 -13.36
C ARG A 207 19.43 -21.90 -13.27
N PHE A 208 20.28 -21.38 -12.39
CA PHE A 208 20.70 -19.98 -12.42
C PHE A 208 22.21 -19.91 -12.65
N TYR A 209 22.61 -19.04 -13.57
CA TYR A 209 23.98 -18.62 -13.80
C TYR A 209 24.13 -17.13 -13.51
N CYS A 210 25.31 -16.78 -13.03
CA CYS A 210 25.77 -15.40 -12.90
C CYS A 210 27.20 -15.28 -13.44
N PHE A 211 27.69 -14.07 -13.66
CA PHE A 211 29.12 -13.89 -13.89
C PHE A 211 29.90 -14.35 -12.66
N LYS A 212 31.02 -15.05 -12.88
CA LYS A 212 31.85 -15.62 -11.80
C LYS A 212 32.28 -14.58 -10.76
N HIS A 213 32.59 -13.36 -11.19
CA HIS A 213 32.96 -12.25 -10.29
C HIS A 213 31.78 -11.68 -9.48
N HIS A 214 30.53 -11.92 -9.88
CA HIS A 214 29.33 -11.52 -9.14
C HIS A 214 28.84 -12.56 -8.15
N PHE A 215 29.39 -13.78 -8.15
CA PHE A 215 28.90 -14.87 -7.31
C PHE A 215 28.83 -14.54 -5.81
N SER A 216 29.73 -13.68 -5.31
CA SER A 216 29.80 -13.29 -3.90
C SER A 216 28.57 -12.54 -3.38
N ILE A 217 27.70 -12.02 -4.24
CA ILE A 217 26.44 -11.39 -3.82
C ILE A 217 25.37 -12.40 -3.40
N PHE A 218 25.50 -13.65 -3.87
CA PHE A 218 24.57 -14.72 -3.52
C PHE A 218 24.89 -15.25 -2.12
N LYS A 219 23.84 -15.56 -1.36
CA LYS A 219 23.92 -16.13 -0.01
C LYS A 219 23.51 -17.58 0.03
N SER A 220 22.58 -17.98 -0.82
CA SER A 220 22.13 -19.35 -0.93
C SER A 220 21.42 -19.62 -2.25
N CYS A 221 21.36 -20.89 -2.63
CA CYS A 221 20.58 -21.38 -3.75
C CYS A 221 20.08 -22.80 -3.44
N HIS A 222 18.76 -23.00 -3.51
CA HIS A 222 18.09 -24.25 -3.15
C HIS A 222 17.18 -24.71 -4.28
N ILE A 223 17.08 -26.03 -4.49
CA ILE A 223 16.02 -26.62 -5.31
C ILE A 223 14.91 -27.06 -4.35
N VAL A 224 13.70 -26.58 -4.59
CA VAL A 224 12.54 -26.77 -3.73
C VAL A 224 11.50 -27.59 -4.52
N PRO A 225 11.16 -28.81 -4.08
CA PRO A 225 10.13 -29.60 -4.73
C PRO A 225 8.79 -28.85 -4.78
N VAL A 226 8.08 -28.96 -5.90
CA VAL A 226 6.76 -28.33 -6.11
C VAL A 226 5.77 -29.39 -6.59
N GLY A 227 4.51 -29.30 -6.13
CA GLY A 227 3.45 -30.25 -6.51
C GLY A 227 2.66 -29.83 -7.76
N LEU A 228 2.78 -28.58 -8.20
CA LEU A 228 2.01 -27.98 -9.31
C LEU A 228 2.63 -28.25 -10.70
N SER A 229 3.84 -28.79 -10.74
CA SER A 229 4.63 -29.06 -11.94
C SER A 229 5.47 -30.33 -11.73
N ASP A 230 5.89 -30.95 -12.82
CA ASP A 230 6.94 -31.97 -12.83
C ASP A 230 8.34 -31.37 -12.58
N HIS A 231 8.44 -30.04 -12.64
CA HIS A 231 9.61 -29.28 -12.23
C HIS A 231 9.57 -28.78 -10.78
N SER A 232 10.75 -28.59 -10.21
CA SER A 232 11.01 -28.00 -8.91
C SER A 232 11.38 -26.52 -9.06
N LEU A 233 11.11 -25.71 -8.03
CA LEU A 233 11.50 -24.30 -7.99
C LEU A 233 12.99 -24.18 -7.64
N VAL A 234 13.77 -23.48 -8.46
CA VAL A 234 15.12 -23.06 -8.09
C VAL A 234 15.03 -21.71 -7.40
N HIS A 235 15.45 -21.61 -6.13
CA HIS A 235 15.34 -20.41 -5.30
C HIS A 235 16.70 -19.89 -4.88
N CYS A 236 17.06 -18.67 -5.29
CA CYS A 236 18.28 -17.98 -4.88
C CYS A 236 17.98 -16.81 -3.94
N CYS A 237 18.88 -16.58 -2.99
CA CYS A 237 18.91 -15.40 -2.14
C CYS A 237 20.20 -14.63 -2.44
N PHE A 238 20.08 -13.33 -2.70
CA PHE A 238 21.24 -12.46 -2.91
C PHE A 238 21.08 -11.13 -2.17
N PHE A 239 22.16 -10.40 -1.99
CA PHE A 239 22.14 -9.09 -1.33
C PHE A 239 22.71 -8.01 -2.23
N ILE A 240 22.12 -6.83 -2.13
CA ILE A 240 22.62 -5.60 -2.75
C ILE A 240 22.52 -4.50 -1.70
N GLN A 241 23.54 -3.66 -1.61
CA GLN A 241 23.55 -2.54 -0.65
C GLN A 241 22.45 -1.52 -1.04
N ASN A 242 21.84 -0.85 -0.04
CA ASN A 242 20.81 0.20 -0.21
C ASN A 242 19.39 -0.21 -0.67
N VAL A 243 18.96 -1.44 -0.40
CA VAL A 243 17.57 -1.88 -0.68
C VAL A 243 16.59 -1.46 0.43
N LYS A 244 15.41 -0.95 0.01
CA LYS A 244 14.28 -0.46 0.83
C LYS A 244 13.98 -1.28 2.09
N THR A 245 13.61 -0.59 3.16
CA THR A 245 12.99 -1.20 4.34
C THR A 245 11.50 -1.52 4.10
N PRO A 246 10.98 -2.65 4.59
CA PRO A 246 9.53 -2.92 4.60
C PRO A 246 8.77 -1.79 5.32
N SER A 247 7.46 -1.69 5.06
CA SER A 247 6.56 -0.67 5.64
C SER A 247 6.90 -0.39 7.11
N ALA A 248 7.18 0.87 7.43
CA ALA A 248 7.75 1.27 8.72
C ALA A 248 6.87 1.00 9.95
N TYR A 249 5.59 0.64 9.78
CA TYR A 249 4.74 0.21 10.88
C TYR A 249 3.68 -0.80 10.45
N TRP A 250 3.21 -1.54 11.44
CA TRP A 250 2.26 -2.64 11.30
C TRP A 250 0.88 -2.14 10.88
N HIS A 251 0.20 -2.92 10.04
CA HIS A 251 -1.17 -2.69 9.61
C HIS A 251 -1.98 -3.95 9.87
N PHE A 252 -3.18 -3.80 10.43
CA PHE A 252 -4.11 -4.90 10.63
C PHE A 252 -4.53 -5.49 9.27
N ASN A 253 -4.50 -6.82 9.18
CA ASN A 253 -4.98 -7.53 8.01
C ASN A 253 -6.50 -7.67 8.09
N THR A 254 -7.23 -6.86 7.33
CA THR A 254 -8.71 -6.87 7.33
C THR A 254 -9.32 -8.21 6.93
N ALA A 255 -8.58 -9.09 6.27
CA ALA A 255 -9.03 -10.45 5.98
C ALA A 255 -9.33 -11.27 7.25
N LEU A 256 -8.73 -10.93 8.39
CA LEU A 256 -9.01 -11.58 9.68
C LEU A 256 -10.45 -11.34 10.16
N LEU A 257 -11.12 -10.29 9.67
CA LEU A 257 -12.52 -9.99 10.05
C LEU A 257 -13.51 -11.00 9.48
N SER A 258 -13.11 -11.81 8.50
CA SER A 258 -13.91 -12.89 7.93
C SER A 258 -13.67 -14.23 8.63
N ASP A 259 -12.68 -14.34 9.51
CA ASP A 259 -12.33 -15.55 10.23
C ASP A 259 -13.11 -15.62 11.56
N SER A 260 -14.05 -16.56 11.66
CA SER A 260 -14.90 -16.73 12.84
C SER A 260 -14.10 -17.12 14.09
N SER A 261 -13.09 -17.97 13.95
CA SER A 261 -12.21 -18.39 15.05
C SER A 261 -11.36 -17.23 15.55
N PHE A 262 -10.84 -16.40 14.64
CA PHE A 262 -10.14 -15.17 15.01
C PHE A 262 -11.06 -14.22 15.81
N ARG A 263 -12.28 -14.01 15.31
CA ARG A 263 -13.24 -13.11 15.97
C ARG A 263 -13.59 -13.57 17.37
N GLU A 264 -13.84 -14.86 17.55
CA GLU A 264 -14.18 -15.40 18.87
C GLU A 264 -13.01 -15.31 19.84
N ALA A 265 -11.80 -15.68 19.38
CA ALA A 265 -10.59 -15.53 20.19
C ALA A 265 -10.32 -14.05 20.55
N PHE A 266 -10.59 -13.11 19.63
CA PHE A 266 -10.47 -11.68 19.92
C PHE A 266 -11.48 -11.22 21.00
N ARG A 267 -12.73 -11.70 20.96
CA ARG A 267 -13.73 -11.37 21.98
C ARG A 267 -13.29 -11.80 23.38
N VAL A 268 -12.78 -13.03 23.49
CA VAL A 268 -12.23 -13.56 24.76
C VAL A 268 -11.03 -12.72 25.22
N LEU A 269 -10.13 -12.36 24.30
CA LEU A 269 -9.00 -11.50 24.63
C LEU A 269 -9.45 -10.13 25.15
N TRP A 270 -10.44 -9.51 24.51
CA TRP A 270 -10.92 -8.19 24.90
C TRP A 270 -11.68 -8.24 26.22
N SER A 271 -12.50 -9.27 26.46
CA SER A 271 -13.19 -9.44 27.75
C SER A 271 -12.19 -9.61 28.90
N SER A 272 -11.18 -10.46 28.76
CA SER A 272 -10.11 -10.58 29.76
C SER A 272 -9.29 -9.29 29.93
N HIS A 273 -9.10 -8.51 28.87
CA HIS A 273 -8.46 -7.20 28.99
C HIS A 273 -9.32 -6.20 29.77
N ARG A 274 -10.64 -6.24 29.59
CA ARG A 274 -11.59 -5.38 30.31
C ARG A 274 -11.57 -5.62 31.81
N GLU A 275 -11.44 -6.87 32.27
CA GLU A 275 -11.35 -7.21 33.70
C GLU A 275 -10.15 -6.55 34.40
N ARG A 276 -9.07 -6.30 33.65
CA ARG A 276 -7.85 -5.67 34.17
C ARG A 276 -7.90 -4.14 34.18
N LYS A 277 -9.02 -3.52 33.80
CA LYS A 277 -9.12 -2.05 33.67
C LYS A 277 -8.73 -1.30 34.95
N SER A 278 -9.08 -1.82 36.12
CA SER A 278 -8.74 -1.25 37.43
C SER A 278 -7.24 -1.27 37.78
N THR A 279 -6.43 -2.05 37.05
CA THR A 279 -4.98 -2.16 37.30
C THR A 279 -4.15 -1.06 36.63
N PHE A 280 -4.77 -0.25 35.77
CA PHE A 280 -4.12 0.85 35.05
C PHE A 280 -4.37 2.18 35.75
N SER A 281 -3.45 3.14 35.57
CA SER A 281 -3.57 4.47 36.20
C SER A 281 -4.66 5.34 35.57
N SER A 282 -5.08 5.03 34.34
CA SER A 282 -6.14 5.72 33.60
C SER A 282 -6.78 4.80 32.56
N VAL A 283 -8.01 5.13 32.15
CA VAL A 283 -8.71 4.38 31.09
C VAL A 283 -8.00 4.60 29.75
N GLN A 284 -7.42 5.78 29.53
CA GLN A 284 -6.57 6.05 28.36
C GLN A 284 -5.34 5.13 28.29
N GLN A 285 -4.63 4.91 29.41
CA GLN A 285 -3.50 3.99 29.46
C GLN A 285 -3.94 2.55 29.18
N TRP A 286 -5.04 2.12 29.80
CA TRP A 286 -5.66 0.81 29.55
C TRP A 286 -6.03 0.60 28.08
N TRP A 287 -6.55 1.64 27.42
CA TRP A 287 -6.93 1.60 26.00
C TRP A 287 -5.72 1.46 25.07
N GLU A 288 -4.64 2.23 25.30
CA GLU A 288 -3.38 2.11 24.54
C GLU A 288 -2.75 0.72 24.72
N TRP A 289 -2.81 0.17 25.93
CA TRP A 289 -2.37 -1.19 26.18
C TRP A 289 -3.23 -2.21 25.43
N GLY A 290 -4.55 -2.03 25.41
CA GLY A 290 -5.48 -2.87 24.66
C GLY A 290 -5.19 -2.88 23.15
N LYS A 291 -4.86 -1.72 22.56
CA LYS A 291 -4.42 -1.62 21.16
C LYS A 291 -3.11 -2.37 20.92
N THR A 292 -2.16 -2.27 21.84
CA THR A 292 -0.88 -2.99 21.77
C THR A 292 -1.07 -4.50 21.87
N LEU A 293 -1.91 -4.96 22.80
CA LEU A 293 -2.29 -6.37 22.94
C LEU A 293 -3.00 -6.88 21.68
N THR A 294 -3.92 -6.10 21.11
CA THR A 294 -4.60 -6.43 19.85
C THR A 294 -3.59 -6.66 18.73
N LYS A 295 -2.62 -5.76 18.58
CA LYS A 295 -1.54 -5.89 17.59
C LYS A 295 -0.73 -7.18 17.82
N GLN A 296 -0.30 -7.44 19.04
CA GLN A 296 0.47 -8.65 19.38
C GLN A 296 -0.33 -9.92 19.11
N PHE A 297 -1.60 -9.94 19.50
CA PHE A 297 -2.53 -11.03 19.23
C PHE A 297 -2.69 -11.29 17.74
N CYS A 298 -2.92 -10.25 16.93
CA CYS A 298 -3.03 -10.40 15.48
C CYS A 298 -1.76 -10.97 14.85
N GLN A 299 -0.59 -10.50 15.31
CA GLN A 299 0.70 -11.00 14.87
C GLN A 299 0.89 -12.47 15.24
N GLN A 300 0.58 -12.85 16.48
CA GLN A 300 0.68 -14.23 16.95
C GLN A 300 -0.30 -15.16 16.25
N TYR A 301 -1.57 -14.75 16.10
CA TYR A 301 -2.60 -15.52 15.39
C TYR A 301 -2.18 -15.80 13.95
N THR A 302 -1.78 -14.75 13.22
CA THR A 302 -1.31 -14.87 11.84
C THR A 302 -0.05 -15.74 11.77
N CYS A 303 0.89 -15.55 12.69
CA CYS A 303 2.09 -16.37 12.76
C CYS A 303 1.77 -17.84 13.01
N ASN A 304 0.86 -18.18 13.91
CA ASN A 304 0.56 -19.57 14.26
C ASN A 304 -0.14 -20.30 13.10
N VAL A 305 -1.14 -19.67 12.48
CA VAL A 305 -1.81 -20.21 11.29
C VAL A 305 -0.83 -20.36 10.13
N THR A 306 -0.01 -19.33 9.87
CA THR A 306 0.99 -19.36 8.79
C THR A 306 2.11 -20.36 9.06
N LYS A 307 2.58 -20.48 10.31
CA LYS A 307 3.61 -21.44 10.71
C LYS A 307 3.14 -22.87 10.52
N HIS A 308 1.89 -23.18 10.86
CA HIS A 308 1.37 -24.52 10.62
C HIS A 308 1.37 -24.87 9.13
N ILE A 309 0.86 -23.97 8.28
CA ILE A 309 0.83 -24.19 6.83
C ILE A 309 2.25 -24.28 6.23
N ILE A 310 3.15 -23.37 6.60
CA ILE A 310 4.54 -23.37 6.13
C ILE A 310 5.25 -24.65 6.60
N ARG A 311 5.06 -25.06 7.85
CA ARG A 311 5.66 -26.27 8.39
C ARG A 311 5.15 -27.51 7.65
N SER A 312 3.84 -27.64 7.46
CA SER A 312 3.27 -28.75 6.68
C SER A 312 3.79 -28.77 5.23
N LEU A 313 3.99 -27.61 4.60
CA LEU A 313 4.62 -27.52 3.28
C LEU A 313 6.09 -27.98 3.33
N GLN A 314 6.86 -27.53 4.33
CA GLN A 314 8.27 -27.90 4.50
C GLN A 314 8.45 -29.38 4.82
N ASP A 315 7.58 -29.96 5.65
CA ASP A 315 7.58 -31.38 5.99
C ASP A 315 7.33 -32.21 4.72
N LEU A 316 6.31 -31.84 3.92
CA LEU A 316 6.03 -32.49 2.63
C LEU A 316 7.16 -32.30 1.61
N GLU A 317 7.76 -31.10 1.52
CA GLU A 317 8.92 -30.83 0.66
C GLU A 317 10.11 -31.73 1.02
N THR A 318 10.36 -31.92 2.33
CA THR A 318 11.45 -32.77 2.83
C THR A 318 11.18 -34.25 2.56
N GLU A 319 9.94 -34.72 2.77
CA GLU A 319 9.54 -36.09 2.45
C GLU A 319 9.66 -36.39 0.95
N VAL A 320 9.23 -35.46 0.09
CA VAL A 320 9.39 -35.59 -1.38
C VAL A 320 10.86 -35.66 -1.77
N GLN A 321 11.71 -34.81 -1.18
CA GLN A 321 13.14 -34.85 -1.45
C GLN A 321 13.77 -36.17 -1.00
N THR A 322 13.43 -36.67 0.19
CA THR A 322 13.94 -37.95 0.71
C THR A 322 13.57 -39.12 -0.20
N LEU A 323 12.33 -39.14 -0.72
CA LEU A 323 11.88 -40.16 -1.66
C LEU A 323 12.58 -40.08 -3.02
N LEU A 324 12.95 -38.89 -3.48
CA LEU A 324 13.72 -38.68 -4.71
C LEU A 324 15.16 -39.19 -4.60
N ASP A 325 15.73 -39.25 -3.39
CA ASP A 325 17.07 -39.77 -3.17
C ASP A 325 17.11 -41.32 -3.10
N CYS A 326 15.95 -41.96 -2.88
CA CYS A 326 15.79 -43.42 -2.71
C CYS A 326 15.38 -44.18 -3.99
N THR A 327 15.60 -43.65 -5.20
CA THR A 327 15.00 -44.13 -6.47
C THR A 327 15.51 -45.47 -7.03
N GLY A 328 15.62 -46.50 -6.20
CA GLY A 328 15.86 -47.90 -6.59
C GLY A 328 14.80 -48.90 -6.14
N ASP A 329 13.75 -48.46 -5.42
CA ASP A 329 12.74 -49.34 -4.80
C ASP A 329 11.31 -49.05 -5.31
N GLN A 330 10.58 -50.08 -5.73
CA GLN A 330 9.26 -49.98 -6.40
C GLN A 330 8.21 -49.29 -5.51
N GLY A 331 8.29 -49.43 -4.18
CA GLY A 331 7.38 -48.77 -3.23
C GLY A 331 7.57 -47.24 -3.13
N CYS A 332 8.72 -46.71 -3.56
CA CYS A 332 9.02 -45.28 -3.45
C CYS A 332 8.29 -44.43 -4.52
N VAL A 333 7.95 -45.00 -5.67
CA VAL A 333 7.36 -44.26 -6.81
C VAL A 333 5.91 -43.84 -6.52
N GLU A 334 5.10 -44.74 -5.97
CA GLU A 334 3.71 -44.44 -5.62
C GLU A 334 3.62 -43.47 -4.44
N ALA A 335 4.47 -43.66 -3.43
CA ALA A 335 4.62 -42.72 -2.32
C ALA A 335 5.00 -41.32 -2.81
N LEU A 336 5.95 -41.21 -3.75
CA LEU A 336 6.38 -39.94 -4.32
C LEU A 336 5.26 -39.22 -5.09
N ARG A 337 4.47 -39.94 -5.90
CA ARG A 337 3.28 -39.37 -6.57
C ARG A 337 2.26 -38.86 -5.56
N SER A 338 1.96 -39.64 -4.53
CA SER A 338 1.02 -39.29 -3.47
C SER A 338 1.45 -38.02 -2.72
N LYS A 339 2.72 -37.92 -2.32
CA LYS A 339 3.25 -36.75 -1.61
C LYS A 339 3.30 -35.49 -2.49
N LYS A 340 3.68 -35.60 -3.77
CA LYS A 340 3.57 -34.48 -4.72
C LYS A 340 2.12 -34.00 -4.89
N ALA A 341 1.15 -34.92 -4.94
CA ALA A 341 -0.27 -34.56 -5.00
C ALA A 341 -0.76 -33.88 -3.72
N ALA A 342 -0.32 -34.34 -2.54
CA ALA A 342 -0.62 -33.69 -1.27
C ALA A 342 -0.07 -32.24 -1.21
N LEU A 343 1.16 -32.04 -1.72
CA LEU A 343 1.77 -30.72 -1.82
C LEU A 343 0.97 -29.78 -2.74
N ALA A 344 0.50 -30.30 -3.89
CA ALA A 344 -0.36 -29.56 -4.81
C ALA A 344 -1.71 -29.17 -4.17
N ASN A 345 -2.35 -30.11 -3.48
CA ASN A 345 -3.63 -29.88 -2.80
C ASN A 345 -3.52 -28.84 -1.69
N LEU A 346 -2.47 -28.91 -0.85
CA LEU A 346 -2.27 -27.95 0.23
C LEU A 346 -2.04 -26.52 -0.30
N LEU A 347 -1.28 -26.38 -1.39
CA LEU A 347 -1.11 -25.11 -2.10
C LEU A 347 -2.43 -24.65 -2.74
N GLY A 348 -3.19 -25.56 -3.36
CA GLY A 348 -4.48 -25.29 -3.99
C GLY A 348 -5.53 -24.75 -3.01
N VAL A 349 -5.70 -25.41 -1.85
CA VAL A 349 -6.60 -24.96 -0.78
C VAL A 349 -6.19 -23.57 -0.26
N THR A 350 -4.89 -23.36 -0.05
CA THR A 350 -4.35 -22.07 0.40
C THR A 350 -4.62 -20.95 -0.62
N ALA A 351 -4.46 -21.27 -1.92
CA ALA A 351 -4.70 -20.35 -3.03
C ALA A 351 -6.19 -20.08 -3.26
N GLN A 352 -7.05 -21.09 -3.16
CA GLN A 352 -8.50 -20.93 -3.29
C GLN A 352 -9.06 -20.04 -2.16
N GLY A 353 -8.59 -20.25 -0.92
CA GLY A 353 -8.89 -19.34 0.17
C GLY A 353 -8.46 -17.91 -0.14
N ALA A 354 -7.29 -17.71 -0.77
CA ALA A 354 -6.80 -16.38 -1.15
C ALA A 354 -7.62 -15.75 -2.29
N LEU A 355 -8.03 -16.55 -3.29
CA LEU A 355 -8.88 -16.12 -4.40
C LEU A 355 -10.27 -15.70 -3.93
N VAL A 356 -10.91 -16.48 -3.06
CA VAL A 356 -12.21 -16.14 -2.47
C VAL A 356 -12.10 -14.81 -1.72
N ARG A 357 -11.06 -14.64 -0.89
CA ARG A 357 -10.78 -13.38 -0.18
C ARG A 357 -10.53 -12.18 -1.11
N SER A 358 -9.86 -12.41 -2.24
CA SER A 358 -9.62 -11.38 -3.27
C SER A 358 -10.92 -10.99 -4.00
N ARG A 359 -11.81 -11.95 -4.29
CA ARG A 359 -13.10 -11.70 -4.93
C ARG A 359 -14.04 -10.88 -4.04
N PHE A 360 -14.06 -11.11 -2.73
CA PHE A 360 -14.85 -10.29 -1.78
C PHE A 360 -14.37 -8.83 -1.69
N MET A 361 -13.05 -8.60 -1.79
CA MET A 361 -12.50 -7.23 -1.85
C MET A 361 -12.83 -6.52 -3.18
N ASN A 362 -12.93 -7.28 -4.28
CA ASN A 362 -13.21 -6.74 -5.61
C ASN A 362 -14.70 -6.55 -5.92
N ALA A 363 -15.60 -7.30 -5.29
CA ALA A 363 -17.05 -7.18 -5.51
C ALA A 363 -17.60 -5.80 -5.11
N SER A 364 -16.96 -5.10 -4.15
CA SER A 364 -17.34 -3.73 -3.77
C SER A 364 -16.88 -2.64 -4.73
N LEU A 365 -16.18 -3.00 -5.82
CA LEU A 365 -15.60 -2.08 -6.82
C LEU A 365 -16.05 -2.38 -8.26
N MET A 366 -17.13 -3.13 -8.45
CA MET A 366 -17.53 -3.68 -9.77
C MET A 366 -18.10 -2.68 -10.81
N ASP A 367 -18.12 -1.37 -10.56
CA ASP A 367 -18.73 -0.39 -11.48
C ASP A 367 -17.76 0.43 -12.35
N ALA A 368 -16.51 -0.03 -12.56
CA ALA A 368 -15.64 0.61 -13.57
C ALA A 368 -14.59 -0.33 -14.19
N PRO A 369 -14.17 -0.10 -15.46
CA PRO A 369 -13.27 -1.00 -16.19
C PRO A 369 -11.90 -1.15 -15.50
N SER A 370 -11.66 -2.36 -15.03
CA SER A 370 -10.53 -2.78 -14.18
C SER A 370 -9.11 -2.43 -14.68
N GLN A 371 -8.86 -2.34 -15.99
CA GLN A 371 -7.53 -1.99 -16.53
C GLN A 371 -7.09 -0.54 -16.23
N PHE A 372 -8.05 0.39 -16.16
CA PHE A 372 -7.76 1.79 -15.86
C PHE A 372 -7.25 1.96 -14.42
N PHE A 373 -7.83 1.23 -13.46
CA PHE A 373 -7.50 1.32 -12.04
C PHE A 373 -6.15 0.70 -11.69
N PHE A 374 -5.78 -0.46 -12.25
CA PHE A 374 -4.46 -1.06 -12.02
C PHE A 374 -3.33 -0.24 -12.64
N GLY A 375 -3.56 0.33 -13.83
CA GLY A 375 -2.64 1.30 -14.43
C GLY A 375 -2.56 2.62 -13.63
N LEU A 376 -3.63 3.00 -12.94
CA LEU A 376 -3.66 4.17 -12.05
C LEU A 376 -2.93 3.90 -10.73
N GLU A 377 -3.09 2.73 -10.10
CA GLU A 377 -2.35 2.35 -8.89
C GLU A 377 -0.85 2.18 -9.14
N ARG A 378 -0.45 1.58 -10.27
CA ARG A 378 0.96 1.43 -10.67
C ARG A 378 1.62 2.79 -10.96
N ARG A 379 0.94 3.66 -11.72
CA ARG A 379 1.38 5.05 -11.94
C ARG A 379 1.40 5.87 -10.64
N ASN A 380 0.42 5.68 -9.76
CA ASN A 380 0.35 6.36 -8.47
C ASN A 380 1.40 5.86 -7.47
N GLY A 381 1.77 4.58 -7.50
CA GLY A 381 2.82 4.00 -6.68
C GLY A 381 4.21 4.51 -7.06
N GLN A 382 4.50 4.55 -8.37
CA GLN A 382 5.76 5.12 -8.89
C GLN A 382 5.83 6.64 -8.68
N ARG A 383 4.73 7.38 -8.89
CA ARG A 383 4.67 8.85 -8.64
C ARG A 383 4.77 9.25 -7.15
N LYS A 384 4.58 8.32 -6.21
CA LYS A 384 4.68 8.59 -4.76
C LYS A 384 6.10 8.46 -4.22
N ILE A 385 7.05 7.96 -5.01
CA ILE A 385 8.45 7.84 -4.59
C ILE A 385 9.15 9.17 -4.87
N ILE A 386 9.76 9.73 -3.83
CA ILE A 386 10.57 10.95 -3.93
C ILE A 386 11.99 10.51 -4.23
N HIS A 387 12.41 10.68 -5.48
CA HIS A 387 13.76 10.30 -5.94
C HIS A 387 14.79 11.40 -5.69
N SER A 388 14.39 12.65 -5.85
CA SER A 388 15.19 13.82 -5.54
C SER A 388 14.29 14.98 -5.10
N LEU A 389 14.85 15.88 -4.31
CA LEU A 389 14.23 17.17 -3.95
C LEU A 389 15.19 18.30 -4.31
N ARG A 390 14.67 19.51 -4.48
CA ARG A 390 15.48 20.72 -4.65
C ARG A 390 15.57 21.45 -3.31
N SER A 391 16.79 21.74 -2.87
CA SER A 391 17.02 22.58 -1.69
C SER A 391 16.83 24.08 -2.01
N ASP A 392 16.85 24.90 -0.97
CA ASP A 392 16.64 26.35 -1.07
C ASP A 392 17.72 27.06 -1.91
N ASP A 393 18.93 26.49 -2.00
CA ASP A 393 20.04 26.95 -2.84
C ASP A 393 19.97 26.44 -4.30
N GLY A 394 18.94 25.66 -4.64
CA GLY A 394 18.71 25.11 -5.97
C GLY A 394 19.41 23.77 -6.25
N SER A 395 20.21 23.26 -5.32
CA SER A 395 20.94 21.99 -5.50
C SER A 395 20.03 20.75 -5.33
N PRO A 396 20.33 19.61 -6.00
CA PRO A 396 19.55 18.40 -5.88
C PRO A 396 19.94 17.58 -4.63
N VAL A 397 18.93 17.21 -3.83
CA VAL A 397 19.04 16.30 -2.68
C VAL A 397 18.56 14.91 -3.12
N GLU A 398 19.50 13.97 -3.26
CA GLU A 398 19.22 12.62 -3.80
C GLU A 398 19.41 11.49 -2.77
N ASP A 399 20.18 11.72 -1.70
CA ASP A 399 20.36 10.73 -0.64
C ASP A 399 19.07 10.54 0.18
N ALA A 400 18.70 9.29 0.45
CA ALA A 400 17.43 8.97 1.12
C ALA A 400 17.35 9.43 2.60
N ARG A 401 18.48 9.63 3.28
CA ARG A 401 18.50 10.23 4.63
C ARG A 401 18.34 11.74 4.53
N GLU A 402 19.04 12.38 3.60
CA GLU A 402 18.95 13.82 3.39
C GLU A 402 17.57 14.25 2.87
N ILE A 403 16.97 13.51 1.93
CA ILE A 403 15.58 13.73 1.47
C ILE A 403 14.62 13.71 2.66
N ARG A 404 14.77 12.74 3.57
CA ARG A 404 13.93 12.65 4.78
C ARG A 404 14.16 13.81 5.73
N ARG A 405 15.41 14.20 5.98
CA ARG A 405 15.77 15.33 6.83
C ARG A 405 15.19 16.64 6.28
N PHE A 406 15.47 16.93 5.02
CA PHE A 406 15.03 18.14 4.32
C PHE A 406 13.50 18.25 4.32
N ALA A 407 12.80 17.19 3.94
CA ALA A 407 11.34 17.20 3.95
C ALA A 407 10.75 17.31 5.37
N THR A 408 11.38 16.72 6.38
CA THR A 408 10.93 16.87 7.77
C THR A 408 11.06 18.31 8.23
N GLN A 409 12.17 18.98 7.93
CA GLN A 409 12.39 20.40 8.25
C GLN A 409 11.34 21.29 7.56
N PHE A 410 11.09 21.07 6.27
CA PHE A 410 10.09 21.83 5.52
C PHE A 410 8.69 21.77 6.15
N TYR A 411 8.20 20.55 6.47
CA TYR A 411 6.88 20.41 7.08
C TYR A 411 6.85 20.87 8.54
N GLN A 412 7.95 20.71 9.28
CA GLN A 412 8.07 21.25 10.63
C GLN A 412 7.93 22.79 10.63
N GLU A 413 8.58 23.48 9.69
CA GLU A 413 8.44 24.94 9.56
C GLU A 413 7.03 25.32 9.07
N LEU A 414 6.46 24.57 8.12
CA LEU A 414 5.08 24.80 7.67
C LEU A 414 4.07 24.75 8.81
N TYR A 415 4.23 23.86 9.79
CA TYR A 415 3.31 23.70 10.92
C TYR A 415 3.72 24.46 12.18
N ARG A 416 4.76 25.29 12.10
CA ARG A 416 5.18 26.17 13.20
C ARG A 416 4.21 27.33 13.39
N LYS A 417 3.96 27.73 14.64
CA LYS A 417 3.14 28.91 14.96
C LYS A 417 3.83 30.17 14.43
N GLU A 418 3.09 31.00 13.70
CA GLU A 418 3.53 32.33 13.22
C GLU A 418 2.63 33.47 13.73
N LEU A 419 1.64 33.15 14.57
CA LEU A 419 0.70 34.15 15.09
C LEU A 419 1.40 35.28 15.85
N VAL A 420 1.18 36.51 15.37
CA VAL A 420 1.45 37.77 16.08
C VAL A 420 0.20 38.16 16.85
N GLU A 421 0.32 38.41 18.15
CA GLU A 421 -0.83 38.72 19.00
C GLU A 421 -1.14 40.21 18.99
N ASP A 422 -2.31 40.56 18.46
CA ASP A 422 -2.92 41.89 18.53
C ASP A 422 -4.36 41.74 19.03
N PRO A 423 -4.61 41.86 20.34
CA PRO A 423 -5.93 41.67 20.92
C PRO A 423 -6.97 42.68 20.43
N GLU A 424 -6.56 43.92 20.17
CA GLU A 424 -7.43 44.99 19.71
C GLU A 424 -7.89 44.72 18.27
N LEU A 425 -6.95 44.39 17.38
CA LEU A 425 -7.27 44.00 16.02
C LEU A 425 -8.13 42.73 15.98
N ALA A 426 -7.83 41.73 16.81
CA ALA A 426 -8.61 40.50 16.88
C ALA A 426 -10.06 40.77 17.34
N ALA A 427 -10.24 41.57 18.40
CA ALA A 427 -11.56 41.97 18.87
C ALA A 427 -12.31 42.78 17.80
N ALA A 428 -11.61 43.72 17.16
CA ALA A 428 -12.16 44.55 16.10
C ALA A 428 -12.51 43.75 14.85
N PHE A 429 -11.80 42.67 14.52
CA PHE A 429 -12.03 41.82 13.35
C PHE A 429 -13.16 40.81 13.58
N LEU A 430 -13.25 40.25 14.78
CA LEU A 430 -14.23 39.23 15.18
C LEU A 430 -15.54 39.83 15.73
N SER A 431 -15.66 41.16 15.80
CA SER A 431 -16.90 41.80 16.26
C SER A 431 -18.06 41.57 15.28
N SER A 432 -19.28 41.58 15.81
CA SER A 432 -20.55 41.54 15.06
C SER A 432 -20.81 40.28 14.22
N LEU A 433 -20.14 39.18 14.53
CA LEU A 433 -20.43 37.88 13.91
C LEU A 433 -21.79 37.33 14.38
N PRO A 434 -22.51 36.57 13.51
CA PRO A 434 -23.70 35.85 13.93
C PRO A 434 -23.36 34.86 15.05
N GLN A 435 -24.30 34.61 15.96
CA GLN A 435 -24.09 33.70 17.08
C GLN A 435 -25.04 32.51 17.00
N VAL A 436 -24.54 31.33 17.39
CA VAL A 436 -25.40 30.17 17.58
C VAL A 436 -26.41 30.41 18.70
N THR A 437 -27.59 29.82 18.58
CA THR A 437 -28.61 29.95 19.62
C THR A 437 -28.24 29.22 20.92
N ALA A 438 -28.85 29.61 22.05
CA ALA A 438 -28.68 28.90 23.32
C ALA A 438 -29.14 27.43 23.26
N ALA A 439 -30.20 27.15 22.49
CA ALA A 439 -30.67 25.78 22.25
C ALA A 439 -29.63 24.96 21.47
N SER A 440 -29.03 25.56 20.44
CA SER A 440 -27.94 24.96 19.66
C SER A 440 -26.74 24.64 20.54
N ASN A 441 -26.31 25.57 21.41
CA ASN A 441 -25.24 25.31 22.38
C ASN A 441 -25.56 24.16 23.34
N THR A 442 -26.79 24.09 23.86
CA THR A 442 -27.21 23.01 24.76
C THR A 442 -27.10 21.63 24.08
N MET A 443 -27.44 21.55 22.78
CA MET A 443 -27.29 20.33 21.98
C MET A 443 -25.81 20.00 21.71
N LEU A 444 -25.00 20.99 21.36
CA LEU A 444 -23.58 20.80 21.08
C LEU A 444 -22.80 20.29 22.31
N GLU A 445 -23.19 20.72 23.51
CA GLU A 445 -22.52 20.38 24.78
C GLU A 445 -23.10 19.14 25.49
N ALA A 446 -24.13 18.50 24.94
CA ALA A 446 -24.71 17.30 25.51
C ALA A 446 -23.65 16.18 25.73
N PRO A 447 -23.76 15.33 26.76
CA PRO A 447 -22.83 14.21 26.93
C PRO A 447 -22.80 13.28 25.70
N LEU A 448 -21.63 12.75 25.35
CA LEU A 448 -21.50 11.75 24.29
C LEU A 448 -22.21 10.44 24.68
N THR A 449 -22.83 9.78 23.71
CA THR A 449 -23.47 8.47 23.90
C THR A 449 -22.87 7.38 23.00
N VAL A 450 -23.06 6.10 23.35
CA VAL A 450 -22.56 4.98 22.53
C VAL A 450 -23.25 4.97 21.17
N GLU A 451 -24.54 5.31 21.12
CA GLU A 451 -25.35 5.37 19.91
C GLU A 451 -24.83 6.45 18.96
N GLU A 452 -24.46 7.61 19.50
CA GLU A 452 -23.86 8.70 18.73
C GLU A 452 -22.51 8.28 18.12
N LEU A 453 -21.65 7.67 18.93
CA LEU A 453 -20.35 7.18 18.46
C LEU A 453 -20.51 6.05 17.43
N ASN A 454 -21.50 5.17 17.58
CA ASN A 454 -21.82 4.13 16.61
C ASN A 454 -22.26 4.74 15.27
N ALA A 455 -23.17 5.71 15.32
CA ALA A 455 -23.63 6.42 14.13
C ALA A 455 -22.47 7.17 13.44
N ALA A 456 -21.55 7.74 14.21
CA ALA A 456 -20.33 8.33 13.69
C ALA A 456 -19.44 7.28 13.00
N LEU A 457 -19.16 6.16 13.67
CA LEU A 457 -18.34 5.06 13.13
C LEU A 457 -18.92 4.46 11.84
N MET A 458 -20.23 4.19 11.82
CA MET A 458 -20.87 3.59 10.65
C MET A 458 -20.85 4.52 9.43
N SER A 459 -20.84 5.85 9.65
CA SER A 459 -20.71 6.84 8.58
C SER A 459 -19.28 7.01 8.03
N LEU A 460 -18.27 6.44 8.69
CA LEU A 460 -16.89 6.47 8.19
C LEU A 460 -16.70 5.45 7.05
N ALA A 461 -15.95 5.84 6.03
CA ALA A 461 -15.66 4.96 4.89
C ALA A 461 -14.73 3.79 5.30
N SER A 462 -15.09 2.60 4.84
CA SER A 462 -14.29 1.36 4.96
C SER A 462 -13.15 1.33 3.93
N GLY A 463 -12.15 0.48 4.17
CA GLY A 463 -11.03 0.28 3.24
C GLY A 463 -10.04 1.45 3.16
N LYS A 464 -10.03 2.34 4.17
CA LYS A 464 -9.08 3.46 4.28
C LYS A 464 -7.88 3.09 5.13
N ALA A 465 -6.74 3.70 4.84
CA ALA A 465 -5.50 3.45 5.59
C ALA A 465 -5.64 3.85 7.09
N PRO A 466 -5.10 3.03 8.01
CA PRO A 466 -5.10 3.30 9.44
C PRO A 466 -4.05 4.34 9.84
N GLY A 467 -4.15 4.80 11.09
CA GLY A 467 -3.13 5.64 11.73
C GLY A 467 -1.91 4.83 12.19
N ILE A 468 -1.13 5.40 13.11
CA ILE A 468 0.13 4.80 13.61
C ILE A 468 -0.09 3.48 14.38
N ASP A 469 -1.30 3.26 14.91
CA ASP A 469 -1.69 2.04 15.62
C ASP A 469 -1.94 0.84 14.67
N GLY A 470 -2.10 1.11 13.37
CA GLY A 470 -2.38 0.09 12.36
C GLY A 470 -3.83 -0.44 12.37
N LEU A 471 -4.73 0.12 13.18
CA LEU A 471 -6.12 -0.35 13.30
C LEU A 471 -7.06 0.47 12.39
N PRO A 472 -7.64 -0.14 11.35
CA PRO A 472 -8.53 0.56 10.42
C PRO A 472 -9.94 0.73 11.02
N VAL A 473 -10.75 1.60 10.41
CA VAL A 473 -12.17 1.79 10.76
C VAL A 473 -12.94 0.46 10.70
N ASP A 474 -12.60 -0.40 9.73
CA ASP A 474 -13.19 -1.73 9.54
C ASP A 474 -13.08 -2.62 10.78
N PHE A 475 -11.95 -2.53 11.51
CA PHE A 475 -11.75 -3.26 12.75
C PHE A 475 -12.74 -2.80 13.84
N TYR A 476 -12.88 -1.48 14.02
CA TYR A 476 -13.82 -0.94 14.99
C TYR A 476 -15.27 -1.26 14.65
N LYS A 477 -15.65 -1.26 13.36
CA LYS A 477 -16.99 -1.66 12.92
C LYS A 477 -17.29 -3.11 13.25
N ALA A 478 -16.33 -4.00 13.04
CA ALA A 478 -16.51 -5.44 13.25
C ALA A 478 -16.64 -5.85 14.73
N PHE A 479 -16.02 -5.08 15.62
CA PHE A 479 -15.97 -5.35 17.06
C PHE A 479 -16.62 -4.22 17.89
N TRP A 480 -17.60 -3.51 17.32
CA TRP A 480 -18.21 -2.35 17.98
C TRP A 480 -18.95 -2.73 19.27
N SER A 481 -19.61 -3.90 19.29
CA SER A 481 -20.28 -4.43 20.48
C SER A 481 -19.35 -4.54 21.68
N GLU A 482 -18.11 -4.93 21.43
CA GLU A 482 -17.07 -5.12 22.43
C GLU A 482 -16.34 -3.80 22.72
N LEU A 483 -16.05 -2.97 21.71
CA LEU A 483 -15.20 -1.79 21.85
C LEU A 483 -15.96 -0.49 22.18
N GLY A 484 -17.22 -0.37 21.78
CA GLY A 484 -17.98 0.88 21.81
C GLY A 484 -18.17 1.47 23.22
N PRO A 485 -18.67 0.70 24.21
CA PRO A 485 -18.83 1.18 25.57
C PRO A 485 -17.51 1.62 26.22
N ASP A 486 -16.43 0.90 25.91
CA ASP A 486 -15.09 1.20 26.40
C ASP A 486 -14.53 2.48 25.75
N MET A 487 -14.73 2.64 24.45
CA MET A 487 -14.32 3.84 23.70
C MET A 487 -15.03 5.10 24.22
N LEU A 488 -16.31 5.00 24.61
CA LEU A 488 -17.03 6.11 25.23
C LEU A 488 -16.35 6.56 26.54
N GLN A 489 -15.97 5.63 27.42
CA GLN A 489 -15.27 5.95 28.67
C GLN A 489 -13.94 6.64 28.40
N VAL A 490 -13.19 6.18 27.39
CA VAL A 490 -11.93 6.82 26.95
C VAL A 490 -12.17 8.27 26.50
N PHE A 491 -13.22 8.53 25.71
CA PHE A 491 -13.52 9.89 25.26
C PHE A 491 -14.03 10.78 26.39
N GLN A 492 -14.84 10.28 27.32
CA GLN A 492 -15.26 11.03 28.50
C GLN A 492 -14.05 11.45 29.35
N GLU A 493 -13.11 10.53 29.61
CA GLU A 493 -11.86 10.88 30.29
C GLU A 493 -11.02 11.88 29.48
N SER A 494 -10.98 11.72 28.16
CA SER A 494 -10.23 12.62 27.28
C SER A 494 -10.77 14.04 27.28
N LEU A 495 -12.09 14.20 27.24
CA LEU A 495 -12.76 15.49 27.33
C LEU A 495 -12.57 16.13 28.71
N ARG A 496 -12.66 15.34 29.79
CA ARG A 496 -12.45 15.82 31.16
C ARG A 496 -11.01 16.29 31.41
N THR A 497 -10.02 15.55 30.92
CA THR A 497 -8.58 15.88 31.08
C THR A 497 -8.06 16.86 30.04
N GLY A 498 -8.81 17.04 28.96
CA GLY A 498 -8.42 17.85 27.82
C GLY A 498 -7.34 17.20 26.94
N LEU A 499 -7.03 15.90 27.09
CA LEU A 499 -6.01 15.18 26.32
C LEU A 499 -6.54 13.85 25.79
N LEU A 500 -6.23 13.55 24.53
CA LEU A 500 -6.47 12.24 23.92
C LEU A 500 -5.39 11.21 24.29
N PRO A 501 -5.70 9.91 24.11
CA PRO A 501 -4.70 8.85 24.14
C PRO A 501 -3.51 9.13 23.22
N GLN A 502 -2.32 8.65 23.61
CA GLN A 502 -1.07 9.02 22.97
C GLN A 502 -1.05 8.77 21.45
N SER A 503 -1.58 7.64 20.99
CA SER A 503 -1.59 7.33 19.55
C SER A 503 -2.52 8.24 18.75
N CYS A 504 -3.66 8.66 19.32
CA CYS A 504 -4.57 9.64 18.70
C CYS A 504 -3.94 11.04 18.53
N ARG A 505 -2.92 11.33 19.34
CA ARG A 505 -2.11 12.56 19.28
C ARG A 505 -0.94 12.46 18.30
N ARG A 506 -0.80 11.36 17.57
CA ARG A 506 0.23 11.14 16.56
C ARG A 506 -0.39 10.88 15.19
N ALA A 507 -0.08 11.72 14.22
CA ALA A 507 -0.53 11.55 12.83
C ALA A 507 0.64 11.13 11.95
N VAL A 508 0.44 10.13 11.08
CA VAL A 508 1.43 9.82 10.05
C VAL A 508 1.10 10.63 8.80
N ILE A 509 1.99 11.52 8.39
CA ILE A 509 1.82 12.31 7.17
C ILE A 509 2.35 11.51 5.98
N THR A 510 1.47 11.18 5.04
CA THR A 510 1.87 10.68 3.72
C THR A 510 1.76 11.78 2.69
N LEU A 511 2.68 11.81 1.73
CA LEU A 511 2.70 12.83 0.68
C LEU A 511 2.02 12.30 -0.59
N LEU A 512 1.12 13.10 -1.15
CA LEU A 512 0.49 12.85 -2.45
C LEU A 512 1.00 13.88 -3.46
N PRO A 513 1.45 13.45 -4.66
CA PRO A 513 1.94 14.38 -5.67
C PRO A 513 0.79 15.24 -6.21
N LYS A 514 1.03 16.55 -6.38
CA LYS A 514 0.19 17.46 -7.16
C LYS A 514 0.73 17.58 -8.60
N LYS A 515 0.07 18.40 -9.43
CA LYS A 515 0.65 18.86 -10.71
C LYS A 515 1.81 19.81 -10.41
N GLY A 516 2.84 19.84 -11.26
CA GLY A 516 4.02 20.70 -11.11
C GLY A 516 5.33 19.92 -10.99
N ASP A 517 6.42 20.63 -10.70
CA ASP A 517 7.75 20.05 -10.43
C ASP A 517 7.73 19.28 -9.10
N LEU A 518 7.91 17.96 -9.16
CA LEU A 518 7.91 17.09 -7.98
C LEU A 518 9.21 17.14 -7.18
N GLN A 519 10.25 17.83 -7.67
CA GLN A 519 11.43 18.16 -6.86
C GLN A 519 11.13 19.25 -5.83
N ASP A 520 10.03 20.00 -6.00
CA ASP A 520 9.57 21.04 -5.07
C ASP A 520 8.52 20.50 -4.09
N LEU A 521 8.81 20.54 -2.78
CA LEU A 521 7.92 20.10 -1.71
C LEU A 521 6.58 20.86 -1.64
N ARG A 522 6.48 22.06 -2.23
CA ARG A 522 5.21 22.82 -2.35
C ARG A 522 4.20 22.11 -3.26
N ASN A 523 4.69 21.32 -4.21
CA ASN A 523 3.88 20.50 -5.12
C ASN A 523 3.50 19.14 -4.51
N TRP A 524 3.72 18.94 -3.21
CA TRP A 524 3.27 17.76 -2.48
C TRP A 524 2.17 18.11 -1.48
N ARG A 525 1.11 17.31 -1.49
CA ARG A 525 -0.04 17.44 -0.59
C ARG A 525 0.15 16.54 0.64
N PRO A 526 0.27 17.09 1.85
CA PRO A 526 0.34 16.29 3.07
C PRO A 526 -1.04 15.72 3.43
N VAL A 527 -1.14 14.41 3.61
CA VAL A 527 -2.36 13.75 4.12
C VAL A 527 -2.05 13.09 5.44
N SER A 528 -2.80 13.46 6.47
CA SER A 528 -2.66 12.93 7.82
C SER A 528 -3.44 11.62 7.95
N LEU A 529 -2.72 10.52 8.11
CA LEU A 529 -3.26 9.22 8.48
C LEU A 529 -3.51 9.22 9.99
N LEU A 530 -4.78 9.32 10.35
CA LEU A 530 -5.28 9.40 11.73
C LEU A 530 -5.84 8.05 12.19
N CYS A 531 -5.66 7.72 13.47
CA CYS A 531 -6.19 6.50 14.08
C CYS A 531 -7.72 6.41 13.96
N GLY A 532 -8.25 5.19 13.91
CA GLY A 532 -9.68 4.96 13.72
C GLY A 532 -10.51 5.54 14.88
N ASP A 533 -10.07 5.32 16.12
CA ASP A 533 -10.68 5.89 17.32
C ASP A 533 -10.68 7.44 17.31
N TYR A 534 -9.59 8.10 16.94
CA TYR A 534 -9.58 9.56 16.71
C TYR A 534 -10.68 9.99 15.72
N LYS A 535 -10.82 9.27 14.60
CA LYS A 535 -11.80 9.61 13.56
C LYS A 535 -13.23 9.46 14.05
N VAL A 536 -13.52 8.53 14.95
CA VAL A 536 -14.86 8.36 15.55
C VAL A 536 -15.24 9.61 16.34
N LEU A 537 -14.40 10.06 17.27
CA LEU A 537 -14.67 11.28 18.05
C LEU A 537 -14.79 12.51 17.15
N ALA A 538 -13.83 12.71 16.24
CA ALA A 538 -13.86 13.84 15.31
C ALA A 538 -15.12 13.84 14.43
N LYS A 539 -15.61 12.66 14.03
CA LYS A 539 -16.85 12.52 13.25
C LYS A 539 -18.09 12.79 14.10
N ALA A 540 -18.12 12.39 15.37
CA ALA A 540 -19.22 12.71 16.29
C ALA A 540 -19.34 14.23 16.48
N LEU A 541 -18.23 14.92 16.80
CA LEU A 541 -18.19 16.38 16.90
C LEU A 541 -18.57 17.08 15.58
N ALA A 542 -18.11 16.54 14.44
CA ALA A 542 -18.50 17.07 13.14
C ALA A 542 -19.99 16.94 12.85
N ARG A 543 -20.63 15.85 13.31
CA ARG A 543 -22.08 15.67 13.17
C ARG A 543 -22.86 16.66 14.03
N ARG A 544 -22.38 16.99 15.23
CA ARG A 544 -22.98 18.05 16.07
C ARG A 544 -22.84 19.42 15.41
N LEU A 545 -21.62 19.77 14.99
CA LEU A 545 -21.34 21.05 14.33
C LEU A 545 -22.19 21.24 13.07
N ARG A 546 -22.37 20.16 12.30
CA ARG A 546 -23.16 20.13 11.07
C ARG A 546 -24.54 20.76 11.23
N GLU A 547 -25.22 20.49 12.34
CA GLU A 547 -26.62 20.91 12.55
C GLU A 547 -26.76 22.44 12.72
N VAL A 548 -25.67 23.12 13.07
CA VAL A 548 -25.68 24.55 13.42
C VAL A 548 -24.87 25.41 12.43
N MET A 549 -24.18 24.79 11.46
CA MET A 549 -23.33 25.51 10.50
C MET A 549 -24.08 26.63 9.77
N ALA A 550 -25.35 26.44 9.45
CA ALA A 550 -26.15 27.41 8.71
C ALA A 550 -26.55 28.65 9.54
N GLU A 551 -26.46 28.59 10.88
CA GLU A 551 -26.74 29.73 11.77
C GLU A 551 -25.63 30.79 11.69
N VAL A 552 -24.40 30.34 11.45
CA VAL A 552 -23.20 31.18 11.55
C VAL A 552 -22.47 31.41 10.23
N VAL A 553 -22.70 30.54 9.24
CA VAL A 553 -22.12 30.68 7.89
C VAL A 553 -23.16 31.20 6.92
N HIS A 554 -22.89 32.35 6.32
CA HIS A 554 -23.79 33.00 5.36
C HIS A 554 -23.95 32.20 4.06
N VAL A 555 -25.04 32.44 3.33
CA VAL A 555 -25.51 31.61 2.20
C VAL A 555 -24.56 31.52 1.01
N ASP A 556 -23.72 32.54 0.78
CA ASP A 556 -22.73 32.59 -0.30
C ASP A 556 -21.51 31.67 -0.08
N GLN A 557 -21.31 31.18 1.15
CA GLN A 557 -20.29 30.21 1.47
C GLN A 557 -20.89 28.80 1.45
N SER A 558 -20.59 28.03 0.41
CA SER A 558 -21.08 26.66 0.25
C SER A 558 -20.10 25.58 0.73
N TYR A 559 -18.82 25.92 0.99
CA TYR A 559 -17.81 24.92 1.34
C TYR A 559 -18.10 24.24 2.67
N CYS A 560 -18.28 22.92 2.64
CA CYS A 560 -18.54 22.07 3.82
C CYS A 560 -19.75 22.50 4.67
N VAL A 561 -20.73 23.22 4.09
CA VAL A 561 -22.00 23.53 4.74
C VAL A 561 -23.10 22.58 4.23
N PRO A 562 -23.87 21.93 5.11
CA PRO A 562 -24.92 21.00 4.70
C PRO A 562 -25.97 21.63 3.80
N GLY A 563 -26.41 20.88 2.79
CA GLY A 563 -27.44 21.33 1.85
C GLY A 563 -26.95 22.35 0.81
N ARG A 564 -25.67 22.78 0.86
CA ARG A 564 -25.07 23.70 -0.11
C ARG A 564 -24.13 22.95 -1.05
N THR A 565 -24.08 23.38 -2.31
CA THR A 565 -23.30 22.75 -3.37
C THR A 565 -22.45 23.77 -4.12
N ILE A 566 -21.43 23.29 -4.84
CA ILE A 566 -20.62 24.16 -5.70
C ILE A 566 -21.43 24.80 -6.84
N SER A 567 -22.52 24.15 -7.25
CA SER A 567 -23.43 24.66 -8.28
C SER A 567 -24.10 25.96 -7.86
N ASP A 568 -24.33 26.17 -6.56
CA ASP A 568 -24.93 27.40 -6.03
C ASP A 568 -23.99 28.59 -6.29
N ASN A 569 -22.69 28.42 -6.03
CA ASN A 569 -21.68 29.45 -6.28
C ASN A 569 -21.52 29.76 -7.78
N VAL A 570 -21.50 28.73 -8.62
CA VAL A 570 -21.37 28.90 -10.08
C VAL A 570 -22.59 29.65 -10.63
N THR A 571 -23.78 29.30 -10.15
CA THR A 571 -25.03 29.96 -10.55
C THR A 571 -25.05 31.41 -10.09
N LEU A 572 -24.62 31.69 -8.86
CA LEU A 572 -24.47 33.06 -8.34
C LEU A 572 -23.56 33.91 -9.22
N ILE A 573 -22.35 33.42 -9.54
CA ILE A 573 -21.40 34.13 -10.41
C ILE A 573 -22.02 34.39 -11.78
N ARG A 574 -22.70 33.38 -12.37
CA ARG A 574 -23.32 33.52 -13.69
C ARG A 574 -24.42 34.58 -13.69
N HIS A 575 -25.30 34.56 -12.70
CA HIS A 575 -26.37 35.55 -12.57
C HIS A 575 -25.82 36.96 -12.32
N VAL A 576 -24.74 37.11 -11.55
CA VAL A 576 -24.08 38.41 -11.36
C VAL A 576 -23.57 38.95 -12.69
N LEU A 577 -22.88 38.12 -13.50
CA LEU A 577 -22.39 38.54 -14.82
C LEU A 577 -23.52 38.87 -15.80
N GLU A 578 -24.59 38.08 -15.81
CA GLU A 578 -25.78 38.32 -16.65
C GLU A 578 -26.49 39.62 -16.26
N LEU A 579 -26.67 39.87 -14.96
CA LEU A 579 -27.31 41.08 -14.43
C LEU A 579 -26.44 42.32 -14.67
N SER A 580 -25.14 42.22 -14.46
CA SER A 580 -24.19 43.29 -14.77
C SER A 580 -24.25 43.70 -16.23
N GLY A 581 -24.35 42.72 -17.14
CA GLY A 581 -24.50 43.00 -18.57
C GLY A 581 -25.84 43.63 -18.93
N SER A 582 -26.93 43.27 -18.24
CA SER A 582 -28.26 43.86 -18.51
C SER A 582 -28.44 45.25 -17.90
N LEU A 583 -27.72 45.56 -16.82
CA LEU A 583 -27.74 46.86 -16.15
C LEU A 583 -26.62 47.81 -16.63
N ASP A 584 -25.83 47.41 -17.62
CA ASP A 584 -24.67 48.16 -18.15
C ASP A 584 -23.70 48.61 -17.03
N MET A 585 -23.43 47.69 -16.09
CA MET A 585 -22.54 47.95 -14.95
C MET A 585 -21.11 47.51 -15.25
N ASP A 586 -20.15 48.41 -15.07
CA ASP A 586 -18.73 48.07 -15.06
C ASP A 586 -18.43 47.02 -13.98
N THR A 587 -18.10 45.81 -14.42
CA THR A 587 -18.00 44.64 -13.53
C THR A 587 -16.66 43.93 -13.71
N GLY A 588 -15.98 43.67 -12.59
CA GLY A 588 -14.75 42.87 -12.54
C GLY A 588 -14.91 41.66 -11.62
N LEU A 589 -14.32 40.52 -12.03
CA LEU A 589 -14.24 39.32 -11.20
C LEU A 589 -12.82 39.17 -10.67
N ILE A 590 -12.66 39.14 -9.34
CA ILE A 590 -11.37 38.91 -8.68
C ILE A 590 -11.33 37.48 -8.15
N SER A 591 -10.37 36.69 -8.62
CA SER A 591 -10.12 35.33 -8.13
C SER A 591 -8.91 35.32 -7.20
N ILE A 592 -9.10 34.88 -5.95
CA ILE A 592 -8.08 34.83 -4.90
C ILE A 592 -7.88 33.37 -4.48
N ASP A 593 -6.62 32.92 -4.42
CA ASP A 593 -6.26 31.60 -3.90
C ASP A 593 -5.37 31.72 -2.67
N GLN A 594 -5.57 30.83 -1.70
CA GLN A 594 -4.80 30.81 -0.45
C GLN A 594 -3.77 29.69 -0.46
N GLU A 595 -2.50 30.06 -0.37
CA GLU A 595 -1.42 29.08 -0.28
C GLU A 595 -1.57 28.22 0.98
N LYS A 596 -1.74 26.90 0.78
CA LYS A 596 -1.80 25.89 1.86
C LYS A 596 -2.82 26.23 2.95
N ALA A 597 -4.02 26.65 2.53
CA ALA A 597 -5.07 27.18 3.40
C ALA A 597 -5.39 26.34 4.65
N PHE A 598 -5.39 25.00 4.52
CA PHE A 598 -5.61 24.10 5.66
C PHE A 598 -4.43 24.09 6.65
N ASP A 599 -3.20 24.10 6.13
CA ASP A 599 -1.99 23.94 6.93
C ASP A 599 -1.63 25.20 7.74
N ARG A 600 -2.16 26.37 7.34
CA ARG A 600 -1.83 27.68 7.94
C ARG A 600 -2.84 28.23 8.94
N VAL A 601 -3.96 27.53 9.20
CA VAL A 601 -4.96 28.00 10.20
C VAL A 601 -4.37 28.00 11.61
N GLU A 602 -4.14 29.17 12.20
CA GLU A 602 -3.65 29.31 13.57
C GLU A 602 -4.67 28.79 14.59
N HIS A 603 -4.26 27.91 15.50
CA HIS A 603 -5.17 27.27 16.46
C HIS A 603 -5.78 28.30 17.42
N ARG A 604 -4.98 29.24 17.94
CA ARG A 604 -5.47 30.28 18.86
C ARG A 604 -6.50 31.19 18.18
N TYR A 605 -6.27 31.57 16.92
CA TYR A 605 -7.25 32.29 16.11
C TYR A 605 -8.54 31.48 15.97
N LEU A 606 -8.44 30.20 15.61
CA LEU A 606 -9.60 29.32 15.49
C LEU A 606 -10.44 29.26 16.78
N TRP A 607 -9.82 29.18 17.96
CA TRP A 607 -10.55 29.17 19.24
C TRP A 607 -11.27 30.49 19.50
N GLN A 608 -10.63 31.62 19.21
CA GLN A 608 -11.24 32.95 19.34
C GLN A 608 -12.41 33.12 18.38
N THR A 609 -12.25 32.68 17.13
CA THR A 609 -13.30 32.70 16.11
C THR A 609 -14.51 31.86 16.52
N LEU A 610 -14.31 30.66 17.06
CA LEU A 610 -15.41 29.85 17.60
C LEU A 610 -16.10 30.55 18.77
N GLY A 611 -15.34 31.18 19.67
CA GLY A 611 -15.93 31.98 20.75
C GLY A 611 -16.77 33.15 20.24
N ALA A 612 -16.31 33.83 19.19
CA ALA A 612 -17.02 34.96 18.59
C ALA A 612 -18.34 34.56 17.90
N PHE A 613 -18.39 33.35 17.30
CA PHE A 613 -19.61 32.72 16.81
C PHE A 613 -20.55 32.22 17.93
N GLY A 614 -20.20 32.46 19.20
CA GLY A 614 -21.04 32.12 20.35
C GLY A 614 -21.03 30.64 20.73
N PHE A 615 -20.11 29.82 20.19
CA PHE A 615 -20.00 28.41 20.58
C PHE A 615 -19.63 28.30 22.07
N GLY A 616 -20.33 27.42 22.78
CA GLY A 616 -20.11 27.20 24.21
C GLY A 616 -18.70 26.69 24.54
N PRO A 617 -18.14 27.05 25.71
CA PRO A 617 -16.77 26.72 26.08
C PRO A 617 -16.54 25.20 26.20
N GLY A 618 -17.57 24.42 26.54
CA GLY A 618 -17.48 22.97 26.61
C GLY A 618 -17.31 22.35 25.22
N PHE A 619 -18.05 22.84 24.23
CA PHE A 619 -17.91 22.39 22.84
C PHE A 619 -16.55 22.79 22.24
N ILE A 620 -16.10 24.04 22.49
CA ILE A 620 -14.77 24.50 22.07
C ILE A 620 -13.68 23.63 22.71
N ALA A 621 -13.77 23.31 24.00
CA ALA A 621 -12.84 22.42 24.68
C ALA A 621 -12.81 21.02 24.05
N GLY A 622 -13.98 20.49 23.66
CA GLY A 622 -14.09 19.23 22.93
C GLY A 622 -13.34 19.21 21.59
N ILE A 623 -13.35 20.33 20.87
CA ILE A 623 -12.55 20.50 19.64
C ILE A 623 -11.06 20.64 19.98
N GLN A 624 -10.71 21.45 20.99
CA GLN A 624 -9.32 21.68 21.42
C GLN A 624 -8.60 20.39 21.81
N VAL A 625 -9.30 19.43 22.42
CA VAL A 625 -8.78 18.10 22.75
C VAL A 625 -8.16 17.38 21.54
N LEU A 626 -8.69 17.60 20.32
CA LEU A 626 -8.16 17.01 19.09
C LEU A 626 -6.80 17.59 18.65
N TYR A 627 -6.44 18.78 19.16
CA TYR A 627 -5.27 19.57 18.75
C TYR A 627 -4.24 19.75 19.88
N ARG A 628 -4.52 19.33 21.12
CA ARG A 628 -3.61 19.47 22.26
C ARG A 628 -2.49 18.42 22.27
N ASP A 629 -1.24 18.88 22.43
CA ASP A 629 -0.01 18.05 22.48
C ASP A 629 0.10 17.04 21.35
N VAL A 630 -0.05 17.56 20.13
CA VAL A 630 -0.09 16.78 18.91
C VAL A 630 1.22 16.86 18.14
N ALA A 631 1.61 15.73 17.56
CA ALA A 631 2.79 15.64 16.72
C ALA A 631 2.51 14.83 15.46
N SER A 632 3.23 15.15 14.39
CA SER A 632 3.17 14.46 13.11
C SER A 632 4.47 13.73 12.84
N ILE A 633 4.37 12.61 12.13
CA ILE A 633 5.49 11.76 11.71
C ILE A 633 5.45 11.66 10.20
N LEU A 634 6.49 12.16 9.52
CA LEU A 634 6.54 12.15 8.06
C LEU A 634 6.90 10.75 7.54
N LYS A 635 6.11 10.24 6.58
CA LYS A 635 6.36 8.98 5.88
C LYS A 635 6.87 9.27 4.47
N ILE A 636 8.14 8.92 4.21
CA ILE A 636 8.80 9.10 2.91
C ILE A 636 9.39 7.78 2.46
N ASN A 637 9.08 7.40 1.22
CA ASN A 637 9.61 6.21 0.55
C ASN A 637 9.46 4.90 1.38
N GLY A 638 8.45 4.85 2.26
CA GLY A 638 8.16 3.70 3.13
C GLY A 638 8.76 3.78 4.54
N GLY A 639 9.70 4.70 4.79
CA GLY A 639 10.29 4.98 6.10
C GLY A 639 9.56 6.08 6.88
N LEU A 640 9.61 6.02 8.21
CA LEU A 640 9.17 7.11 9.09
C LEU A 640 10.36 8.00 9.48
N ALA A 641 10.11 9.30 9.55
CA ALA A 641 11.04 10.29 10.11
C ALA A 641 10.83 10.46 11.63
N ALA A 642 11.63 11.32 12.25
CA ALA A 642 11.38 11.73 13.63
C ALA A 642 10.06 12.52 13.76
N PRO A 643 9.34 12.40 14.89
CA PRO A 643 8.14 13.19 15.13
C PRO A 643 8.48 14.68 15.29
N PHE A 644 7.61 15.55 14.81
CA PHE A 644 7.66 17.01 15.03
C PHE A 644 6.32 17.54 15.55
N SER A 645 6.35 18.60 16.34
CA SER A 645 5.13 19.21 16.91
C SER A 645 4.36 19.98 15.83
N VAL A 646 3.03 19.91 15.90
CA VAL A 646 2.13 20.66 15.00
C VAL A 646 1.44 21.76 15.80
N GLN A 647 1.75 23.01 15.49
CA GLN A 647 1.31 24.19 16.26
C GLN A 647 0.26 25.03 15.54
N ARG A 648 0.10 24.83 14.24
CA ARG A 648 -0.98 25.40 13.42
C ARG A 648 -1.49 24.38 12.39
N GLY A 649 -2.58 24.74 11.73
CA GLY A 649 -3.22 23.99 10.66
C GLY A 649 -4.34 23.06 11.15
N VAL A 650 -5.35 22.91 10.31
CA VAL A 650 -6.41 21.91 10.47
C VAL A 650 -6.03 20.62 9.72
N ARG A 651 -6.19 19.47 10.37
CA ARG A 651 -5.65 18.19 9.87
C ARG A 651 -6.34 17.70 8.60
N GLN A 652 -5.63 17.70 7.49
CA GLN A 652 -6.13 17.13 6.24
C GLN A 652 -6.36 15.61 6.36
N GLY A 653 -7.63 15.19 6.25
CA GLY A 653 -8.07 13.81 6.49
C GLY A 653 -8.90 13.63 7.77
N CYS A 654 -9.02 14.67 8.60
CA CYS A 654 -9.94 14.71 9.73
C CYS A 654 -11.37 15.05 9.24
N PRO A 655 -12.42 14.35 9.71
CA PRO A 655 -13.81 14.64 9.33
C PRO A 655 -14.30 16.05 9.68
N LEU A 656 -13.69 16.69 10.69
CA LEU A 656 -14.10 17.99 11.21
C LEU A 656 -13.41 19.17 10.50
N SER A 657 -12.25 18.94 9.87
CA SER A 657 -11.38 20.02 9.40
C SER A 657 -11.97 20.91 8.30
N GLY A 658 -12.85 20.36 7.45
CA GLY A 658 -13.53 21.17 6.42
C GLY A 658 -14.43 22.24 7.03
N MET A 659 -15.27 21.87 8.00
CA MET A 659 -16.17 22.80 8.70
C MET A 659 -15.39 23.83 9.53
N LEU A 660 -14.30 23.41 10.21
CA LEU A 660 -13.45 24.34 10.95
C LEU A 660 -12.78 25.36 10.03
N TYR A 661 -12.38 24.95 8.83
CA TYR A 661 -11.84 25.87 7.84
C TYR A 661 -12.90 26.87 7.36
N SER A 662 -14.13 26.41 7.08
CA SER A 662 -15.24 27.31 6.72
C SER A 662 -15.50 28.36 7.81
N LEU A 663 -15.49 27.96 9.08
CA LEU A 663 -15.63 28.89 10.21
C LEU A 663 -14.41 29.81 10.34
N ALA A 664 -13.20 29.34 10.08
CA ALA A 664 -12.00 30.16 10.17
C ALA A 664 -11.97 31.29 9.13
N ILE A 665 -12.52 31.07 7.92
CA ILE A 665 -12.52 32.06 6.85
C ILE A 665 -13.74 33.00 6.90
N GLU A 666 -14.85 32.57 7.52
CA GLU A 666 -16.10 33.34 7.54
C GLU A 666 -15.98 34.76 8.13
N PRO A 667 -15.17 35.05 9.16
CA PRO A 667 -14.98 36.42 9.64
C PRO A 667 -14.43 37.38 8.57
N LEU A 668 -13.51 36.90 7.72
CA LEU A 668 -13.02 37.69 6.58
C LEU A 668 -14.15 37.97 5.58
N LEU A 669 -14.94 36.95 5.25
CA LEU A 669 -16.07 37.08 4.33
C LEU A 669 -17.14 38.03 4.89
N HIS A 670 -17.43 37.94 6.19
CA HIS A 670 -18.33 38.85 6.88
C HIS A 670 -17.85 40.31 6.79
N ARG A 671 -16.55 40.56 6.98
CA ARG A 671 -15.95 41.90 6.84
C ARG A 671 -16.03 42.44 5.43
N LEU A 672 -15.79 41.60 4.43
CA LEU A 672 -15.93 41.98 3.03
C LEU A 672 -17.37 42.38 2.69
N ARG A 673 -18.37 41.66 3.24
CA ARG A 673 -19.78 42.02 3.09
C ARG A 673 -20.13 43.34 3.78
N GLY A 674 -19.58 43.61 4.97
CA GLY A 674 -19.87 44.81 5.75
C GLY A 674 -19.10 46.07 5.31
N GLY A 675 -17.90 45.91 4.74
CA GLY A 675 -17.03 47.02 4.31
C GLY A 675 -17.28 47.51 2.89
N ALA A 676 -17.92 46.69 2.05
CA ALA A 676 -18.40 47.14 0.75
C ALA A 676 -19.70 47.94 0.97
N GLY A 677 -19.61 49.27 0.99
CA GLY A 677 -20.77 50.19 1.02
C GLY A 677 -21.70 50.11 -0.21
N GLY A 678 -21.60 49.06 -1.03
CA GLY A 678 -22.50 48.75 -2.13
C GLY A 678 -23.39 47.58 -1.71
N SER A 679 -24.68 47.88 -1.57
CA SER A 679 -25.82 46.95 -1.55
C SER A 679 -25.48 45.51 -1.95
N GLY A 680 -25.60 44.57 -1.00
CA GLY A 680 -25.80 43.17 -1.35
C GLY A 680 -26.94 43.03 -2.36
N LEU A 681 -26.88 41.99 -3.21
CA LEU A 681 -27.89 41.73 -4.23
C LEU A 681 -29.32 41.93 -3.64
N PRO A 682 -30.21 42.72 -4.27
CA PRO A 682 -31.47 43.19 -3.68
C PRO A 682 -32.42 42.11 -3.13
N TRP A 683 -32.20 40.84 -3.45
CA TRP A 683 -33.02 39.71 -3.00
C TRP A 683 -32.47 39.00 -1.76
N MET A 684 -31.23 39.26 -1.33
CA MET A 684 -30.64 38.66 -0.12
C MET A 684 -30.97 39.42 1.17
N SER A 685 -31.54 40.63 1.09
CA SER A 685 -31.81 41.49 2.25
C SER A 685 -33.28 41.56 2.69
N ARG A 686 -34.18 40.71 2.18
CA ARG A 686 -35.58 40.68 2.65
C ARG A 686 -35.81 39.56 3.66
N SER A 687 -35.78 39.95 4.93
CA SER A 687 -36.47 39.27 6.01
C SER A 687 -37.95 39.03 5.64
N SER A 688 -38.45 37.90 6.11
CA SER A 688 -39.83 37.43 6.04
C SER A 688 -40.88 38.51 6.32
N GLU A 689 -41.37 39.18 5.29
CA GLU A 689 -42.71 39.73 5.27
C GLU A 689 -43.46 39.15 4.08
N ALA A 690 -44.57 38.50 4.42
CA ALA A 690 -45.50 37.91 3.49
C ALA A 690 -45.96 38.97 2.49
N VAL A 691 -45.49 38.87 1.24
CA VAL A 691 -46.14 39.53 0.12
C VAL A 691 -47.00 38.47 -0.54
N GLY A 692 -48.25 38.39 -0.08
CA GLY A 692 -49.31 37.89 -0.94
C GLY A 692 -49.47 38.83 -2.13
N VAL A 693 -49.85 38.27 -3.28
CA VAL A 693 -50.99 38.71 -4.10
C VAL A 693 -50.83 38.13 -5.52
N ARG A 694 -51.86 37.33 -5.86
CA ARG A 694 -52.51 37.07 -7.16
C ARG A 694 -51.76 36.40 -8.30
#